data_AF-A0A3N5P6V5-F1
#
_entry.id   AF-A0A3N5P6V5-F1
#
_cell.length_a   1.000
_cell.length_b   1.000
_cell.length_c   1.000
_cell.angle_alpha   90.00
_cell.angle_beta   90.00
_cell.angle_gamma   90.00
#
_symmetry.space_group_name_H-M   'P 1'
#
loop_
_entity.id
_entity.type
_entity.pdbx_description
1 polymer ?
#
loop_
_entity_poly.entity_id
_entity_poly.type
_entity_poly.pdbx_seq_one_letter_code
_entity_poly.pdbx_strand_id
1 'polypeptide(L)'
;LGAALILPQSVLLGMTFPLLTAGVVRVRPERSGHAIAMLYFTNSLGAGIGVLASGFYFIPEAGLPGTLIASGTINLAVAAAVILLPRRQAGAPVAAVAEAAMVPASQAAARLRLLLLVAALTGASSFIYEIGWIRMLSLVLGSSTHAFEIMLSAFILGLAFGGLWVRKRADSARDTVRFLAGVQLAKGIAALATLPVYAGSFYAMQWLVRSLTPTEGGYAAFNVVSHGIALAVMFPAAFCAGMTLPLITKTLMRLGAGERAIGQVYAANTAGSIVGVIAAVHIGMTLLGVKGLIIAGAAIDLALAVTLLGAAPARRFAYAGGALVLSAAVVLYAGLGVQLNAHHMASGVYRQGTLIGAERYNLVHYEDGKTTTVSVALDNGTYSLRNNGKSDGSFNSTPNGEPTGDEVTMALLGALPALILPEARRVANIGFGTGLTAHAVLASERLEVLDTIEIEPAVVRAARHFQPFNRRAYDDPRSRVHIEDAKTFFSTQKQPYDVIISEPSNPWVSGVASLFSVEFYRHARRHLREGGLFLQWVQLYEFSPALLASVIEALRPEFSDYAIWLANDGDLIIVAANGGKVPEPRATELARPAMAELLGRFGIRNLDDLNVHRVGSRRIMDAYFTSFGAEPNSDFFPVVDINASKARFMRGRANGTAQLVEAPIPLLDLFESGHLPHARRLTPGNRPGGLRRVLFTAQAKVASDYLLHGRAESLAGTLRNPAGALAMLRAALIECRVVLPEGVAAATMGEFARLINTFLPSEEAGAVWAKALASPCRSRLDASDLRWLRLHAAVAAREPQRIAEAADAVLAGTPQLSAEARAYVVSLLMAGRILNSQPALALKAFQAHRGALKGTPEWQPVFTFLSAHALGPILGAK
;
A
#
# COMPACT_ATOMS: atom_id res chain seq x y z
N LEU A 1 -22.84 -6.41 -15.47
CA LEU A 1 -23.20 -6.82 -14.08
C LEU A 1 -23.13 -5.64 -13.10
N GLY A 2 -21.98 -4.98 -12.91
CA GLY A 2 -21.88 -3.81 -12.00
C GLY A 2 -22.91 -2.72 -12.27
N ALA A 3 -23.11 -2.33 -13.53
CA ALA A 3 -24.18 -1.39 -13.90
C ALA A 3 -25.58 -1.92 -13.52
N ALA A 4 -25.88 -3.21 -13.73
CA ALA A 4 -27.18 -3.76 -13.33
C ALA A 4 -27.39 -3.78 -11.81
N LEU A 5 -26.31 -3.94 -11.03
CA LEU A 5 -26.34 -3.92 -9.56
C LEU A 5 -26.49 -2.50 -9.00
N ILE A 6 -25.98 -1.48 -9.70
CA ILE A 6 -25.90 -0.08 -9.21
C ILE A 6 -26.99 0.84 -9.81
N LEU A 7 -27.40 0.57 -11.04
CA LEU A 7 -28.29 1.44 -11.81
C LEU A 7 -29.68 1.63 -11.18
N PRO A 8 -30.38 0.60 -10.66
CA PRO A 8 -31.72 0.79 -10.10
C PRO A 8 -31.75 1.81 -8.97
N GLN A 9 -30.87 1.67 -7.97
CA GLN A 9 -30.75 2.63 -6.88
C GLN A 9 -30.22 3.98 -7.34
N SER A 10 -29.34 4.02 -8.34
CA SER A 10 -28.84 5.28 -8.90
C SER A 10 -29.96 6.09 -9.59
N VAL A 11 -30.86 5.39 -10.29
CA VAL A 11 -32.07 6.00 -10.88
C VAL A 11 -32.99 6.53 -9.77
N LEU A 12 -33.26 5.73 -8.73
CA LEU A 12 -34.10 6.16 -7.60
C LEU A 12 -33.50 7.38 -6.87
N LEU A 13 -32.20 7.36 -6.58
CA LEU A 13 -31.47 8.49 -5.99
C LEU A 13 -31.54 9.73 -6.90
N GLY A 14 -31.41 9.55 -8.21
CA GLY A 14 -31.52 10.63 -9.20
C GLY A 14 -32.92 11.25 -9.29
N MET A 15 -33.97 10.50 -8.96
CA MET A 15 -35.36 10.98 -8.96
C MET A 15 -35.71 11.80 -7.71
N THR A 16 -35.05 11.55 -6.57
CA THR A 16 -35.39 12.16 -5.28
C THR A 16 -35.32 13.68 -5.31
N PHE A 17 -34.24 14.27 -5.84
CA PHE A 17 -34.06 15.72 -5.84
C PHE A 17 -35.10 16.45 -6.72
N PRO A 18 -35.35 16.06 -7.99
CA PRO A 18 -36.40 16.66 -8.80
C PRO A 18 -37.80 16.56 -8.17
N LEU A 19 -38.16 15.41 -7.60
CA LEU A 19 -39.47 15.18 -6.98
C LEU A 19 -39.67 16.05 -5.72
N LEU A 20 -38.67 16.08 -4.83
CA LEU A 20 -38.71 16.94 -3.63
C LEU A 20 -38.79 18.41 -4.01
N THR A 21 -38.02 18.82 -5.02
CA THR A 21 -38.01 20.21 -5.50
C THR A 21 -39.38 20.61 -6.04
N ALA A 22 -39.98 19.80 -6.92
CA ALA A 22 -41.32 20.04 -7.44
C ALA A 22 -42.36 20.13 -6.31
N GLY A 23 -42.31 19.20 -5.35
CA GLY A 23 -43.22 19.21 -4.19
C GLY A 23 -43.10 20.46 -3.32
N VAL A 24 -41.88 20.88 -2.96
CA VAL A 24 -41.67 22.07 -2.10
C VAL A 24 -42.04 23.36 -2.83
N VAL A 25 -41.74 23.44 -4.12
CA VAL A 25 -42.10 24.60 -4.94
C VAL A 25 -43.62 24.78 -5.03
N ARG A 26 -44.41 23.69 -5.16
CA ARG A 26 -45.88 23.76 -5.13
C ARG A 26 -46.42 24.32 -3.81
N VAL A 27 -45.75 24.06 -2.70
CA VAL A 27 -46.16 24.54 -1.37
C VAL A 27 -45.71 25.98 -1.11
N ARG A 28 -44.58 26.42 -1.67
CA ARG A 28 -44.02 27.78 -1.49
C ARG A 28 -43.50 28.37 -2.81
N PRO A 29 -44.39 28.73 -3.75
CA PRO A 29 -43.99 29.24 -5.08
C PRO A 29 -43.21 30.56 -4.99
N GLU A 30 -43.57 31.43 -4.04
CA GLU A 30 -42.96 32.75 -3.79
C GLU A 30 -41.45 32.69 -3.48
N ARG A 31 -40.96 31.56 -2.97
CA ARG A 31 -39.56 31.37 -2.51
C ARG A 31 -38.90 30.16 -3.17
N SER A 32 -39.21 29.94 -4.45
CA SER A 32 -38.71 28.77 -5.17
C SER A 32 -37.17 28.70 -5.24
N GLY A 33 -36.47 29.83 -5.37
CA GLY A 33 -35.00 29.85 -5.38
C GLY A 33 -34.41 29.44 -4.04
N HIS A 34 -34.93 29.97 -2.94
CA HIS A 34 -34.56 29.56 -1.59
C HIS A 34 -34.80 28.07 -1.33
N ALA A 35 -35.97 27.56 -1.72
CA ALA A 35 -36.33 26.15 -1.54
C ALA A 35 -35.39 25.21 -2.30
N ILE A 36 -35.16 25.46 -3.59
CA ILE A 36 -34.25 24.66 -4.44
C ILE A 36 -32.84 24.65 -3.84
N ALA A 37 -32.33 25.83 -3.49
CA ALA A 37 -31.00 26.00 -2.96
C ALA A 37 -30.80 25.32 -1.59
N MET A 38 -31.80 25.38 -0.71
CA MET A 38 -31.73 24.71 0.60
C MET A 38 -31.80 23.20 0.48
N LEU A 39 -32.66 22.65 -0.40
CA LEU A 39 -32.70 21.21 -0.67
C LEU A 39 -31.37 20.70 -1.21
N TYR A 40 -30.76 21.45 -2.14
CA TYR A 40 -29.46 21.11 -2.70
C TYR A 40 -28.35 21.17 -1.64
N PHE A 41 -28.34 22.21 -0.79
CA PHE A 41 -27.41 22.34 0.32
C PHE A 41 -27.52 21.17 1.31
N THR A 42 -28.71 20.87 1.82
CA THR A 42 -28.88 19.84 2.85
C THR A 42 -28.55 18.44 2.31
N ASN A 43 -28.91 18.16 1.06
CA ASN A 43 -28.58 16.89 0.41
C ASN A 43 -27.06 16.73 0.24
N SER A 44 -26.39 17.78 -0.27
CA SER A 44 -24.94 17.76 -0.49
C SER A 44 -24.16 17.75 0.82
N LEU A 45 -24.61 18.49 1.84
CA LEU A 45 -24.00 18.45 3.18
C LEU A 45 -24.10 17.06 3.79
N GLY A 46 -25.27 16.42 3.70
CA GLY A 46 -25.47 15.04 4.13
C GLY A 46 -24.57 14.05 3.40
N ALA A 47 -24.39 14.21 2.08
CA ALA A 47 -23.46 13.40 1.29
C ALA A 47 -22.00 13.60 1.73
N GLY A 48 -21.57 14.85 1.98
CA GLY A 48 -20.22 15.15 2.47
C GLY A 48 -19.93 14.55 3.85
N ILE A 49 -20.89 14.64 4.77
CA ILE A 49 -20.82 13.97 6.08
C ILE A 49 -20.82 12.44 5.90
N GLY A 50 -21.67 11.93 5.01
CA GLY A 50 -21.78 10.50 4.71
C GLY A 50 -20.47 9.90 4.24
N VAL A 51 -19.73 10.57 3.34
CA VAL A 51 -18.41 10.14 2.87
C VAL A 51 -17.41 10.03 4.01
N LEU A 52 -17.35 11.03 4.89
CA LEU A 52 -16.42 11.03 6.02
C LEU A 52 -16.82 9.99 7.08
N ALA A 53 -18.11 9.89 7.39
CA ALA A 53 -18.61 8.92 8.35
C ALA A 53 -18.46 7.47 7.84
N SER A 54 -18.67 7.21 6.54
CA SER A 54 -18.48 5.87 5.99
C SER A 54 -17.02 5.43 6.10
N GLY A 55 -16.10 6.29 5.69
CA GLY A 55 -14.68 5.98 5.63
C GLY A 55 -13.98 5.86 6.98
N PHE A 56 -14.19 6.84 7.84
CA PHE A 56 -13.48 6.94 9.11
C PHE A 56 -14.18 6.23 10.28
N TYR A 57 -15.43 5.80 10.11
CA TYR A 57 -16.22 5.21 11.20
C TYR A 57 -16.96 3.92 10.80
N PHE A 58 -17.89 3.96 9.84
CA PHE A 58 -18.73 2.77 9.56
C PHE A 58 -17.96 1.60 8.96
N ILE A 59 -17.05 1.83 8.02
CA ILE A 59 -16.27 0.76 7.40
C ILE A 59 -15.31 0.11 8.42
N PRO A 60 -14.56 0.87 9.23
CA PRO A 60 -13.75 0.30 10.32
C PRO A 60 -14.54 -0.52 11.34
N GLU A 61 -15.71 -0.03 11.78
CA GLU A 61 -16.46 -0.64 12.89
C GLU A 61 -17.43 -1.75 12.46
N ALA A 62 -18.00 -1.64 11.25
CA ALA A 62 -19.08 -2.52 10.80
C ALA A 62 -18.79 -3.21 9.45
N GLY A 63 -17.62 -2.95 8.85
CA GLY A 63 -17.29 -3.43 7.52
C GLY A 63 -18.17 -2.81 6.42
N LEU A 64 -17.94 -3.24 5.19
CA LEU A 64 -18.72 -2.82 4.03
C LEU A 64 -20.19 -3.27 4.12
N PRO A 65 -20.53 -4.53 4.50
CA PRO A 65 -21.93 -4.95 4.63
C PRO A 65 -22.69 -4.17 5.69
N GLY A 66 -22.10 -3.94 6.87
CA GLY A 66 -22.73 -3.17 7.93
C GLY A 66 -22.96 -1.71 7.53
N THR A 67 -22.00 -1.11 6.82
CA THR A 67 -22.14 0.24 6.25
C THR A 67 -23.31 0.33 5.26
N LEU A 68 -23.47 -0.67 4.39
CA LEU A 68 -24.57 -0.74 3.44
C LEU A 68 -25.92 -0.95 4.14
N ILE A 69 -25.98 -1.81 5.15
CA ILE A 69 -27.19 -2.04 5.97
C ILE A 69 -27.58 -0.76 6.71
N ALA A 70 -26.63 -0.05 7.33
CA ALA A 70 -26.87 1.21 8.01
C ALA A 70 -27.43 2.27 7.03
N SER A 71 -26.81 2.40 5.86
CA SER A 71 -27.26 3.31 4.79
C SER A 71 -28.67 2.96 4.30
N GLY A 72 -28.95 1.67 4.07
CA GLY A 72 -30.29 1.20 3.68
C GLY A 72 -31.34 1.44 4.76
N THR A 73 -31.00 1.19 6.02
CA THR A 73 -31.88 1.41 7.18
C THR A 73 -32.23 2.89 7.33
N ILE A 74 -31.27 3.80 7.16
CA ILE A 74 -31.52 5.24 7.16
C ILE A 74 -32.50 5.62 6.04
N ASN A 75 -32.33 5.08 4.83
CA ASN A 75 -33.24 5.35 3.72
C ASN A 75 -34.66 4.81 3.99
N LEU A 76 -34.80 3.62 4.58
CA LEU A 76 -36.09 3.05 4.96
C LEU A 76 -36.76 3.87 6.09
N ALA A 77 -35.99 4.34 7.07
CA ALA A 77 -36.49 5.21 8.13
C ALA A 77 -36.97 6.55 7.58
N VAL A 78 -36.25 7.15 6.63
CA VAL A 78 -36.69 8.37 5.91
C VAL A 78 -37.97 8.09 5.13
N ALA A 79 -38.07 6.97 4.42
CA ALA A 79 -39.28 6.60 3.69
C ALA A 79 -40.48 6.43 4.64
N ALA A 80 -40.31 5.76 5.78
CA ALA A 80 -41.34 5.62 6.80
C ALA A 80 -41.76 6.99 7.38
N ALA A 81 -40.79 7.85 7.71
CA ALA A 81 -41.07 9.21 8.19
C ALA A 81 -41.88 10.02 7.16
N VAL A 82 -41.54 9.94 5.88
CA VAL A 82 -42.27 10.62 4.80
C VAL A 82 -43.70 10.07 4.63
N ILE A 83 -43.90 8.76 4.77
CA ILE A 83 -45.23 8.13 4.70
C ILE A 83 -46.12 8.54 5.88
N LEU A 84 -45.53 8.69 7.07
CA LEU A 84 -46.23 9.07 8.31
C LEU A 84 -46.52 10.58 8.42
N LEU A 85 -45.83 11.42 7.63
CA LEU A 85 -46.11 12.86 7.62
C LEU A 85 -47.55 13.12 7.13
N PRO A 86 -48.32 13.99 7.82
CA PRO A 86 -49.67 14.31 7.41
C PRO A 86 -49.71 14.80 5.95
N ARG A 87 -50.53 14.14 5.12
CA ARG A 87 -50.75 14.54 3.73
C ARG A 87 -51.40 15.92 3.72
N ARG A 88 -50.62 16.96 3.50
CA ARG A 88 -51.14 18.28 3.15
C ARG A 88 -51.66 18.23 1.71
N GLN A 89 -52.78 18.90 1.44
CA GLN A 89 -53.24 19.10 0.05
C GLN A 89 -52.09 19.72 -0.74
N ALA A 90 -51.59 18.98 -1.73
CA ALA A 90 -50.62 19.52 -2.66
C ALA A 90 -51.30 20.68 -3.40
N GLY A 91 -50.66 21.84 -3.42
CA GLY A 91 -51.06 22.92 -4.33
C GLY A 91 -51.12 22.38 -5.77
N ALA A 92 -51.96 23.00 -6.60
CA ALA A 92 -52.03 22.66 -8.03
C ALA A 92 -50.60 22.63 -8.63
N PRO A 93 -50.32 21.73 -9.61
CA PRO A 93 -49.06 21.75 -10.32
C PRO A 93 -48.73 23.17 -10.74
N VAL A 94 -47.48 23.60 -10.55
CA VAL A 94 -47.11 24.97 -10.92
C VAL A 94 -47.25 25.09 -12.44
N ALA A 95 -48.38 25.65 -12.87
CA ALA A 95 -48.66 25.94 -14.26
C ALA A 95 -47.59 26.90 -14.78
N ALA A 96 -47.24 26.78 -16.06
CA ALA A 96 -46.44 27.79 -16.74
C ALA A 96 -47.07 29.16 -16.47
N VAL A 97 -46.31 30.07 -15.83
CA VAL A 97 -46.80 31.41 -15.48
C VAL A 97 -47.27 32.12 -16.75
N ALA A 98 -48.38 32.85 -16.67
CA ALA A 98 -48.98 33.60 -17.79
C ALA A 98 -48.02 34.61 -18.48
N GLU A 99 -46.91 35.01 -17.84
CA GLU A 99 -45.83 35.79 -18.47
C GLU A 99 -45.16 35.06 -19.66
N ALA A 100 -45.25 33.72 -19.73
CA ALA A 100 -44.78 32.94 -20.87
C ALA A 100 -45.54 33.25 -22.18
N ALA A 101 -46.72 33.90 -22.11
CA ALA A 101 -47.48 34.32 -23.27
C ALA A 101 -46.83 35.51 -24.04
N MET A 102 -45.85 36.21 -23.45
CA MET A 102 -45.20 37.39 -24.06
C MET A 102 -43.91 37.08 -24.84
N VAL A 103 -43.32 35.89 -24.72
CA VAL A 103 -42.09 35.50 -25.45
C VAL A 103 -42.44 34.52 -26.57
N PRO A 104 -41.98 34.73 -27.81
CA PRO A 104 -42.24 33.80 -28.91
C PRO A 104 -41.79 32.38 -28.55
N ALA A 105 -42.63 31.37 -28.84
CA ALA A 105 -42.38 29.97 -28.50
C ALA A 105 -41.02 29.45 -29.02
N SER A 106 -40.58 29.95 -30.19
CA SER A 106 -39.26 29.65 -30.77
C SER A 106 -38.10 30.17 -29.92
N GLN A 107 -38.21 31.37 -29.34
CA GLN A 107 -37.20 31.96 -28.47
C GLN A 107 -37.18 31.27 -27.09
N ALA A 108 -38.33 30.89 -26.57
CA ALA A 108 -38.43 30.11 -25.33
C ALA A 108 -37.78 28.73 -25.48
N ALA A 109 -38.03 28.04 -26.59
CA ALA A 109 -37.41 26.74 -26.90
C ALA A 109 -35.89 26.86 -27.09
N ALA A 110 -35.40 27.90 -27.76
CA ALA A 110 -33.97 28.16 -27.92
C ALA A 110 -33.27 28.40 -26.58
N ARG A 111 -33.88 29.20 -25.68
CA ARG A 111 -33.35 29.44 -24.32
C ARG A 111 -33.34 28.19 -23.46
N LEU A 112 -34.39 27.35 -23.55
CA LEU A 112 -34.41 26.05 -22.87
C LEU A 112 -33.25 25.17 -23.34
N ARG A 113 -33.07 25.00 -24.65
CA ARG A 113 -31.97 24.20 -25.22
C ARG A 113 -30.60 24.73 -24.79
N LEU A 114 -30.41 26.05 -24.82
CA LEU A 114 -29.16 26.69 -24.36
C LEU A 114 -28.89 26.38 -22.88
N LEU A 115 -29.89 26.52 -22.00
CA LEU A 115 -29.72 26.27 -20.57
C LEU A 115 -29.51 24.79 -20.24
N LEU A 116 -30.11 23.87 -21.00
CA LEU A 116 -29.82 22.43 -20.90
C LEU A 116 -28.41 22.10 -21.38
N LEU A 117 -27.94 22.73 -22.46
CA LEU A 117 -26.56 22.60 -22.92
C LEU A 117 -25.57 23.15 -21.88
N VAL A 118 -25.87 24.30 -21.28
CA VAL A 118 -25.08 24.88 -20.18
C VAL A 118 -25.06 23.92 -18.99
N ALA A 119 -26.19 23.30 -18.63
CA ALA A 119 -26.26 22.29 -17.58
C ALA A 119 -25.37 21.07 -17.89
N ALA A 120 -25.42 20.56 -19.13
CA ALA A 120 -24.57 19.44 -19.54
C ALA A 120 -23.08 19.81 -19.53
N LEU A 121 -22.70 20.94 -20.12
CA LEU A 121 -21.30 21.35 -20.22
C LEU A 121 -20.70 21.75 -18.86
N THR A 122 -21.49 22.40 -17.98
CA THR A 122 -21.02 22.66 -16.60
C THR A 122 -20.92 21.37 -15.78
N GLY A 123 -21.79 20.39 -16.03
CA GLY A 123 -21.69 19.05 -15.44
C GLY A 123 -20.43 18.33 -15.90
N ALA A 124 -20.11 18.42 -17.19
CA ALA A 124 -18.90 17.86 -17.78
C ALA A 124 -17.63 18.51 -17.20
N SER A 125 -17.54 19.85 -17.20
CA SER A 125 -16.39 20.57 -16.66
C SER A 125 -16.18 20.33 -15.16
N SER A 126 -17.26 20.23 -14.37
CA SER A 126 -17.15 19.98 -12.92
C SER A 126 -16.50 18.64 -12.61
N PHE A 127 -16.84 17.58 -13.34
CA PHE A 127 -16.22 16.27 -13.16
C PHE A 127 -14.85 16.14 -13.82
N ILE A 128 -14.57 16.92 -14.88
CA ILE A 128 -13.20 17.11 -15.38
C ILE A 128 -12.31 17.67 -14.26
N TYR A 129 -12.78 18.67 -13.52
CA TYR A 129 -12.04 19.21 -12.38
C TYR A 129 -11.91 18.22 -11.24
N GLU A 130 -12.99 17.53 -10.87
CA GLU A 130 -12.96 16.56 -9.78
C GLU A 130 -11.88 15.49 -10.04
N ILE A 131 -11.86 14.91 -11.25
CA ILE A 131 -10.81 13.98 -11.67
C ILE A 131 -9.44 14.66 -11.67
N GLY A 132 -9.29 15.83 -12.29
CA GLY A 132 -8.01 16.54 -12.33
C GLY A 132 -7.44 16.85 -10.94
N TRP A 133 -8.27 17.34 -10.02
CA TRP A 133 -7.87 17.65 -8.66
C TRP A 133 -7.55 16.42 -7.83
N ILE A 134 -8.34 15.33 -7.92
CA ILE A 134 -8.02 14.08 -7.23
C ILE A 134 -6.65 13.58 -7.68
N ARG A 135 -6.35 13.66 -8.98
CA ARG A 135 -5.07 13.24 -9.55
C ARG A 135 -3.91 14.14 -9.10
N MET A 136 -4.10 15.45 -9.15
CA MET A 136 -3.12 16.42 -8.65
C MET A 136 -2.85 16.21 -7.15
N LEU A 137 -3.90 16.20 -6.33
CA LEU A 137 -3.81 16.08 -4.88
C LEU A 137 -3.33 14.70 -4.42
N SER A 138 -3.52 13.62 -5.20
CA SER A 138 -2.92 12.31 -4.88
C SER A 138 -1.39 12.35 -4.85
N LEU A 139 -0.75 13.25 -5.62
CA LEU A 139 0.70 13.49 -5.59
C LEU A 139 1.16 14.24 -4.34
N VAL A 140 0.24 14.95 -3.69
CA VAL A 140 0.52 15.79 -2.50
C VAL A 140 0.10 15.08 -1.22
N LEU A 141 -1.13 14.59 -1.13
CA LEU A 141 -1.75 13.99 0.05
C LEU A 141 -1.48 12.47 0.15
N GLY A 142 -1.14 11.84 -0.98
CA GLY A 142 -1.02 10.40 -1.13
C GLY A 142 -2.28 9.77 -1.73
N SER A 143 -2.16 8.51 -2.12
CA SER A 143 -3.19 7.76 -2.84
C SER A 143 -3.90 6.70 -1.97
N SER A 144 -4.15 7.01 -0.70
CA SER A 144 -4.87 6.12 0.22
C SER A 144 -6.38 6.38 0.22
N THR A 145 -7.17 5.42 0.68
CA THR A 145 -8.64 5.54 0.78
C THR A 145 -9.07 6.74 1.62
N HIS A 146 -8.46 6.97 2.79
CA HIS A 146 -8.72 8.16 3.60
C HIS A 146 -8.42 9.50 2.88
N ALA A 147 -7.37 9.54 2.05
CA ALA A 147 -7.05 10.75 1.28
C ALA A 147 -8.13 10.99 0.21
N PHE A 148 -8.60 9.94 -0.45
CA PHE A 148 -9.69 10.00 -1.42
C PHE A 148 -10.99 10.52 -0.81
N GLU A 149 -11.37 10.03 0.36
CA GLU A 149 -12.58 10.47 1.09
C GLU A 149 -12.51 11.95 1.50
N ILE A 150 -11.34 12.39 1.94
CA ILE A 150 -11.05 13.79 2.26
C ILE A 150 -11.21 14.69 1.01
N MET A 151 -10.68 14.26 -0.14
CA MET A 151 -10.80 15.01 -1.40
C MET A 151 -12.25 15.07 -1.88
N LEU A 152 -12.95 13.93 -1.88
CA LEU A 152 -14.35 13.83 -2.30
C LEU A 152 -15.26 14.69 -1.41
N SER A 153 -15.08 14.63 -0.10
CA SER A 153 -15.85 15.46 0.84
C SER A 153 -15.56 16.95 0.66
N ALA A 154 -14.32 17.38 0.40
CA ALA A 154 -14.01 18.79 0.11
C ALA A 154 -14.75 19.33 -1.12
N PHE A 155 -14.84 18.53 -2.19
CA PHE A 155 -15.61 18.88 -3.39
C PHE A 155 -17.11 19.00 -3.09
N ILE A 156 -17.69 18.01 -2.42
CA ILE A 156 -19.12 17.97 -2.08
C ILE A 156 -19.50 19.12 -1.12
N LEU A 157 -18.64 19.44 -0.15
CA LEU A 157 -18.84 20.58 0.75
C LEU A 157 -18.85 21.90 -0.03
N GLY A 158 -17.98 22.05 -1.03
CA GLY A 158 -18.03 23.17 -1.96
C GLY A 158 -19.42 23.30 -2.61
N LEU A 159 -19.93 22.23 -3.21
CA LEU A 159 -21.27 22.20 -3.81
C LEU A 159 -22.36 22.61 -2.81
N ALA A 160 -22.30 22.07 -1.59
CA ALA A 160 -23.26 22.37 -0.53
C ALA A 160 -23.26 23.87 -0.19
N PHE A 161 -22.10 24.41 0.18
CA PHE A 161 -22.00 25.80 0.62
C PHE A 161 -22.26 26.80 -0.52
N GLY A 162 -21.97 26.44 -1.76
CA GLY A 162 -22.39 27.20 -2.95
C GLY A 162 -23.91 27.33 -3.04
N GLY A 163 -24.61 26.20 -2.91
CA GLY A 163 -26.08 26.18 -2.84
C GLY A 163 -26.62 27.04 -1.68
N LEU A 164 -26.04 26.91 -0.48
CA LEU A 164 -26.43 27.70 0.67
C LEU A 164 -26.31 29.21 0.43
N TRP A 165 -25.21 29.63 -0.20
CA TRP A 165 -24.93 31.04 -0.45
C TRP A 165 -25.89 31.66 -1.47
N VAL A 166 -26.30 30.89 -2.48
CA VAL A 166 -27.21 31.37 -3.53
C VAL A 166 -28.68 31.43 -3.08
N ARG A 167 -29.05 30.80 -1.95
CA ARG A 167 -30.46 30.66 -1.50
C ARG A 167 -31.29 31.95 -1.47
N LYS A 168 -30.70 33.08 -1.05
CA LYS A 168 -31.41 34.39 -1.00
C LYS A 168 -31.16 35.22 -2.27
N ARG A 169 -30.02 34.98 -2.92
CA ARG A 169 -29.53 35.75 -4.07
C ARG A 169 -30.17 35.32 -5.38
N ALA A 170 -30.55 34.05 -5.50
CA ALA A 170 -31.30 33.53 -6.65
C ALA A 170 -32.67 34.21 -6.79
N ASP A 171 -33.36 34.44 -5.66
CA ASP A 171 -34.67 35.09 -5.67
C ASP A 171 -34.57 36.60 -5.89
N SER A 172 -33.57 37.28 -5.31
CA SER A 172 -33.37 38.73 -5.45
C SER A 172 -32.67 39.16 -6.75
N ALA A 173 -32.10 38.24 -7.52
CA ALA A 173 -31.43 38.55 -8.77
C ALA A 173 -32.43 39.07 -9.81
N ARG A 174 -32.22 40.32 -10.28
CA ARG A 174 -32.98 40.92 -11.38
C ARG A 174 -32.76 40.20 -12.70
N ASP A 175 -31.53 39.75 -12.94
CA ASP A 175 -31.14 39.00 -14.14
C ASP A 175 -30.37 37.73 -13.75
N THR A 176 -31.07 36.59 -13.77
CA THR A 176 -30.50 35.30 -13.38
C THR A 176 -29.54 34.74 -14.43
N VAL A 177 -29.67 35.12 -15.71
CA VAL A 177 -28.76 34.69 -16.78
C VAL A 177 -27.41 35.39 -16.64
N ARG A 178 -27.41 36.71 -16.37
CA ARG A 178 -26.17 37.44 -16.08
C ARG A 178 -25.50 36.94 -14.81
N PHE A 179 -26.29 36.63 -13.78
CA PHE A 179 -25.74 36.06 -12.54
C PHE A 179 -25.11 34.69 -12.81
N LEU A 180 -25.78 33.81 -13.56
CA LEU A 180 -25.24 32.53 -13.99
C LEU A 180 -23.95 32.70 -14.81
N ALA A 181 -23.89 33.66 -15.73
CA ALA A 181 -22.68 33.94 -16.50
C ALA A 181 -21.51 34.40 -15.61
N GLY A 182 -21.79 35.25 -14.62
CA GLY A 182 -20.80 35.66 -13.61
C GLY A 182 -20.31 34.50 -12.75
N VAL A 183 -21.20 33.57 -12.39
CA VAL A 183 -20.83 32.33 -11.68
C VAL A 183 -19.95 31.44 -12.55
N GLN A 184 -20.26 31.28 -13.85
CA GLN A 184 -19.42 30.49 -14.77
C GLN A 184 -18.04 31.12 -14.97
N LEU A 185 -17.97 32.45 -15.10
CA LEU A 185 -16.70 33.18 -15.16
C LEU A 185 -15.88 32.98 -13.90
N ALA A 186 -16.51 33.13 -12.72
CA ALA A 186 -15.85 32.91 -11.43
C ALA A 186 -15.39 31.46 -11.25
N LYS A 187 -16.20 30.49 -11.68
CA LYS A 187 -15.87 29.05 -11.64
C LYS A 187 -14.63 28.74 -12.47
N GLY A 188 -14.59 29.19 -13.73
CA GLY A 188 -13.44 28.98 -14.62
C GLY A 188 -12.17 29.65 -14.11
N ILE A 189 -12.25 30.89 -13.63
CA ILE A 189 -11.10 31.59 -13.02
C ILE A 189 -10.64 30.88 -11.74
N ALA A 190 -11.57 30.48 -10.86
CA ALA A 190 -11.25 29.76 -9.64
C ALA A 190 -10.59 28.41 -9.96
N ALA A 191 -11.05 27.69 -10.99
CA ALA A 191 -10.44 26.45 -11.46
C ALA A 191 -8.99 26.67 -11.93
N LEU A 192 -8.70 27.74 -12.67
CA LEU A 192 -7.33 28.07 -13.08
C LEU A 192 -6.45 28.52 -11.90
N ALA A 193 -7.03 29.25 -10.95
CA ALA A 193 -6.36 29.65 -9.71
C ALA A 193 -5.96 28.47 -8.82
N THR A 194 -6.52 27.27 -9.03
CA THR A 194 -6.09 26.06 -8.32
C THR A 194 -4.67 25.64 -8.67
N LEU A 195 -4.16 25.95 -9.87
CA LEU A 195 -2.82 25.54 -10.31
C LEU A 195 -1.69 26.12 -9.41
N PRO A 196 -1.62 27.43 -9.13
CA PRO A 196 -0.62 27.97 -8.21
C PRO A 196 -0.84 27.54 -6.75
N VAL A 197 -2.10 27.41 -6.30
CA VAL A 197 -2.41 26.91 -4.94
C VAL A 197 -1.91 25.47 -4.78
N TYR A 198 -2.11 24.64 -5.79
CA TYR A 198 -1.60 23.28 -5.85
C TYR A 198 -0.07 23.24 -5.82
N ALA A 199 0.61 24.09 -6.59
CA ALA A 199 2.07 24.16 -6.54
C ALA A 199 2.58 24.49 -5.12
N GLY A 200 1.90 25.39 -4.41
CA GLY A 200 2.20 25.72 -3.01
C GLY A 200 1.91 24.58 -2.01
N SER A 201 0.94 23.70 -2.33
CA SER A 201 0.54 22.61 -1.43
C SER A 201 1.63 21.57 -1.17
N PHE A 202 2.59 21.39 -2.09
CA PHE A 202 3.76 20.54 -1.88
C PHE A 202 4.62 21.02 -0.69
N TYR A 203 4.83 22.33 -0.57
CA TYR A 203 5.59 22.91 0.55
C TYR A 203 4.81 22.83 1.85
N ALA A 204 3.49 23.07 1.81
CA ALA A 204 2.62 22.88 2.97
C ALA A 204 2.66 21.45 3.48
N MET A 205 2.63 20.46 2.57
CA MET A 205 2.70 19.05 2.93
C MET A 205 4.08 18.65 3.46
N GLN A 206 5.16 19.16 2.85
CA GLN A 206 6.51 18.97 3.36
C GLN A 206 6.62 19.46 4.81
N TRP A 207 6.14 20.67 5.08
CA TRP A 207 6.12 21.23 6.43
C TRP A 207 5.29 20.37 7.38
N LEU A 208 4.10 19.93 6.95
CA LEU A 208 3.21 19.09 7.75
C LEU A 208 3.87 17.76 8.15
N VAL A 209 4.39 17.00 7.18
CA VAL A 209 5.00 15.68 7.43
C VAL A 209 6.25 15.78 8.30
N ARG A 210 7.02 16.87 8.19
CA ARG A 210 8.21 17.10 9.02
C ARG A 210 7.87 17.59 10.43
N SER A 211 6.73 18.25 10.61
CA SER A 211 6.34 18.85 11.89
C SER A 211 5.55 17.91 12.78
N LEU A 212 4.83 16.93 12.20
CA LEU A 212 4.02 15.99 12.96
C LEU A 212 4.84 14.80 13.48
N THR A 213 4.56 14.42 14.72
CA THR A 213 5.10 13.20 15.32
C THR A 213 4.29 11.97 14.86
N PRO A 214 4.94 10.80 14.69
CA PRO A 214 4.27 9.56 14.28
C PRO A 214 3.48 8.96 15.46
N THR A 215 2.37 9.61 15.80
CA THR A 215 1.43 9.21 16.87
C THR A 215 0.01 9.15 16.30
N GLU A 216 -0.93 8.50 17.00
CA GLU A 216 -2.33 8.47 16.56
C GLU A 216 -2.94 9.87 16.46
N GLY A 217 -2.64 10.73 17.45
CA GLY A 217 -3.03 12.14 17.41
C GLY A 217 -2.38 12.89 16.24
N GLY A 218 -1.11 12.59 15.94
CA GLY A 218 -0.43 13.09 14.73
C GLY A 218 -1.11 12.65 13.45
N TYR A 219 -1.60 11.41 13.36
CA TYR A 219 -2.32 10.91 12.19
C TYR A 219 -3.69 11.59 12.01
N ALA A 220 -4.41 11.84 13.10
CA ALA A 220 -5.64 12.62 13.05
C ALA A 220 -5.36 14.06 12.56
N ALA A 221 -4.34 14.72 13.10
CA ALA A 221 -3.93 16.05 12.66
C ALA A 221 -3.49 16.07 11.19
N PHE A 222 -2.76 15.06 10.75
CA PHE A 222 -2.37 14.87 9.35
C PHE A 222 -3.59 14.87 8.42
N ASN A 223 -4.63 14.11 8.76
CA ASN A 223 -5.87 14.04 7.98
C ASN A 223 -6.65 15.36 8.00
N VAL A 224 -6.74 16.03 9.15
CA VAL A 224 -7.42 17.33 9.26
C VAL A 224 -6.74 18.41 8.40
N VAL A 225 -5.41 18.51 8.46
CA VAL A 225 -4.67 19.49 7.64
C VAL A 225 -4.71 19.11 6.16
N SER A 226 -4.63 17.81 5.86
CA SER A 226 -4.83 17.28 4.49
C SER A 226 -6.18 17.70 3.91
N HIS A 227 -7.24 17.66 4.73
CA HIS A 227 -8.56 18.16 4.34
C HIS A 227 -8.59 19.68 4.14
N GLY A 228 -7.86 20.44 4.96
CA GLY A 228 -7.64 21.87 4.74
C GLY A 228 -6.98 22.17 3.39
N ILE A 229 -5.95 21.40 3.00
CA ILE A 229 -5.29 21.51 1.70
C ILE A 229 -6.27 21.19 0.56
N ALA A 230 -7.03 20.09 0.68
CA ALA A 230 -8.03 19.70 -0.31
C ALA A 230 -9.11 20.79 -0.48
N LEU A 231 -9.60 21.37 0.62
CA LEU A 231 -10.52 22.50 0.59
C LEU A 231 -9.90 23.72 -0.10
N ALA A 232 -8.66 24.09 0.22
CA ALA A 232 -8.01 25.24 -0.40
C ALA A 232 -7.92 25.10 -1.93
N VAL A 233 -7.73 23.88 -2.44
CA VAL A 233 -7.66 23.59 -3.87
C VAL A 233 -9.05 23.48 -4.50
N MET A 234 -9.96 22.68 -3.94
CA MET A 234 -11.20 22.28 -4.62
C MET A 234 -12.38 23.20 -4.30
N PHE A 235 -12.45 23.74 -3.08
CA PHE A 235 -13.62 24.46 -2.57
C PHE A 235 -14.02 25.69 -3.40
N PRO A 236 -13.11 26.59 -3.86
CA PRO A 236 -13.53 27.82 -4.53
C PRO A 236 -14.31 27.58 -5.83
N ALA A 237 -13.85 26.65 -6.67
CA ALA A 237 -14.51 26.31 -7.91
C ALA A 237 -15.73 25.40 -7.67
N ALA A 238 -15.66 24.45 -6.74
CA ALA A 238 -16.81 23.62 -6.34
C ALA A 238 -17.95 24.47 -5.72
N PHE A 239 -17.62 25.50 -4.95
CA PHE A 239 -18.57 26.49 -4.45
C PHE A 239 -19.31 27.19 -5.59
N CYS A 240 -18.60 27.57 -6.66
CA CYS A 240 -19.25 28.10 -7.86
C CYS A 240 -20.11 27.07 -8.57
N ALA A 241 -19.64 25.82 -8.69
CA ALA A 241 -20.41 24.73 -9.25
C ALA A 241 -21.74 24.50 -8.49
N GLY A 242 -21.71 24.57 -7.15
CA GLY A 242 -22.90 24.42 -6.29
C GLY A 242 -23.98 25.49 -6.49
N MET A 243 -23.62 26.65 -7.07
CA MET A 243 -24.57 27.71 -7.41
C MET A 243 -25.29 27.48 -8.75
N THR A 244 -24.71 26.68 -9.66
CA THR A 244 -25.14 26.59 -11.07
C THR A 244 -26.52 25.96 -11.24
N LEU A 245 -26.75 24.76 -10.70
CA LEU A 245 -28.02 24.03 -10.84
C LEU A 245 -29.23 24.80 -10.25
N PRO A 246 -29.16 25.38 -9.04
CA PRO A 246 -30.23 26.22 -8.52
C PRO A 246 -30.54 27.43 -9.42
N LEU A 247 -29.53 28.08 -9.99
CA LEU A 247 -29.70 29.24 -10.87
C LEU A 247 -30.31 28.87 -12.22
N ILE A 248 -29.86 27.79 -12.84
CA ILE A 248 -30.41 27.29 -14.11
C ILE A 248 -31.89 26.93 -13.92
N THR A 249 -32.19 26.17 -12.87
CA THR A 249 -33.56 25.74 -12.54
C THR A 249 -34.47 26.95 -12.29
N LYS A 250 -34.04 27.91 -11.48
CA LYS A 250 -34.80 29.14 -11.22
C LYS A 250 -35.05 29.95 -12.50
N THR A 251 -34.06 30.03 -13.38
CA THR A 251 -34.18 30.74 -14.66
C THR A 251 -35.21 30.08 -15.56
N LEU A 252 -35.19 28.75 -15.70
CA LEU A 252 -36.18 28.03 -16.49
C LEU A 252 -37.60 28.13 -15.91
N MET A 253 -37.72 28.13 -14.59
CA MET A 253 -39.02 28.35 -13.93
C MET A 253 -39.57 29.75 -14.22
N ARG A 254 -38.75 30.80 -14.18
CA ARG A 254 -39.16 32.16 -14.58
C ARG A 254 -39.59 32.23 -16.05
N LEU A 255 -39.02 31.38 -16.91
CA LEU A 255 -39.38 31.29 -18.32
C LEU A 255 -40.63 30.42 -18.59
N GLY A 256 -41.31 29.93 -17.55
CA GLY A 256 -42.55 29.15 -17.69
C GLY A 256 -42.33 27.71 -18.17
N ALA A 257 -41.12 27.15 -18.09
CA ALA A 257 -40.83 25.79 -18.56
C ALA A 257 -41.49 24.66 -17.72
N GLY A 258 -42.15 25.01 -16.61
CA GLY A 258 -42.85 24.08 -15.72
C GLY A 258 -41.92 23.16 -14.92
N GLU A 259 -42.51 22.22 -14.19
CA GLU A 259 -41.78 21.32 -13.28
C GLU A 259 -40.91 20.29 -14.02
N ARG A 260 -41.28 19.92 -15.25
CA ARG A 260 -40.48 18.99 -16.10
C ARG A 260 -39.06 19.50 -16.34
N ALA A 261 -38.88 20.82 -16.40
CA ALA A 261 -37.58 21.44 -16.61
C ALA A 261 -36.58 21.12 -15.48
N ILE A 262 -37.05 20.93 -14.24
CA ILE A 262 -36.21 20.57 -13.09
C ILE A 262 -35.52 19.22 -13.36
N GLY A 263 -36.30 18.22 -13.78
CA GLY A 263 -35.78 16.89 -14.13
C GLY A 263 -34.87 16.92 -15.37
N GLN A 264 -35.22 17.71 -16.39
CA GLN A 264 -34.39 17.84 -17.59
C GLN A 264 -33.01 18.46 -17.32
N VAL A 265 -32.94 19.49 -16.48
CA VAL A 265 -31.66 20.11 -16.08
C VAL A 265 -30.79 19.10 -15.33
N TYR A 266 -31.38 18.38 -14.38
CA TYR A 266 -30.66 17.37 -13.60
C TYR A 266 -30.14 16.24 -14.52
N ALA A 267 -30.98 15.73 -15.43
CA ALA A 267 -30.58 14.71 -16.39
C ALA A 267 -29.48 15.18 -17.36
N ALA A 268 -29.60 16.41 -17.89
CA ALA A 268 -28.59 16.99 -18.77
C ALA A 268 -27.25 17.17 -18.06
N ASN A 269 -27.26 17.69 -16.83
CA ASN A 269 -26.06 17.80 -16.01
C ASN A 269 -25.41 16.45 -15.76
N THR A 270 -26.19 15.43 -15.33
CA THR A 270 -25.67 14.08 -15.08
C THR A 270 -25.09 13.44 -16.33
N ALA A 271 -25.77 13.56 -17.49
CA ALA A 271 -25.25 13.06 -18.76
C ALA A 271 -23.93 13.75 -19.13
N GLY A 272 -23.88 15.08 -18.97
CA GLY A 272 -22.67 15.87 -19.14
C GLY A 272 -21.53 15.42 -18.22
N SER A 273 -21.82 15.18 -16.94
CA SER A 273 -20.86 14.66 -15.96
C SER A 273 -20.30 13.29 -16.36
N ILE A 274 -21.14 12.36 -16.82
CA ILE A 274 -20.69 11.05 -17.32
C ILE A 274 -19.74 11.22 -18.51
N VAL A 275 -20.12 12.05 -19.50
CA VAL A 275 -19.25 12.36 -20.65
C VAL A 275 -17.95 13.02 -20.20
N GLY A 276 -18.02 13.94 -19.23
CA GLY A 276 -16.86 14.61 -18.64
C GLY A 276 -15.87 13.64 -18.00
N VAL A 277 -16.35 12.69 -17.18
CA VAL A 277 -15.49 11.65 -16.57
C VAL A 277 -14.85 10.77 -17.64
N ILE A 278 -15.63 10.28 -18.60
CA ILE A 278 -15.12 9.40 -19.67
C ILE A 278 -14.05 10.15 -20.47
N ALA A 279 -14.34 11.38 -20.90
CA ALA A 279 -13.42 12.23 -21.64
C ALA A 279 -12.16 12.55 -20.82
N ALA A 280 -12.30 12.90 -19.54
CA ALA A 280 -11.18 13.22 -18.67
C ALA A 280 -10.23 12.03 -18.49
N VAL A 281 -10.75 10.86 -18.16
CA VAL A 281 -9.94 9.67 -17.82
C VAL A 281 -9.36 9.00 -19.07
N HIS A 282 -10.15 8.82 -20.13
CA HIS A 282 -9.73 8.01 -21.28
C HIS A 282 -8.98 8.81 -22.35
N ILE A 283 -9.14 10.14 -22.41
CA ILE A 283 -8.60 11.00 -23.46
C ILE A 283 -7.80 12.16 -22.87
N GLY A 284 -8.43 12.94 -21.98
CA GLY A 284 -7.90 14.19 -21.46
C GLY A 284 -6.60 14.00 -20.67
N MET A 285 -6.56 13.04 -19.75
CA MET A 285 -5.37 12.78 -18.92
C MET A 285 -4.15 12.42 -19.78
N THR A 286 -4.33 11.47 -20.70
CA THR A 286 -3.24 10.94 -21.54
C THR A 286 -2.71 11.94 -22.57
N LEU A 287 -3.53 12.91 -23.00
CA LEU A 287 -3.15 13.90 -24.02
C LEU A 287 -2.71 15.23 -23.43
N LEU A 288 -3.37 15.69 -22.37
CA LEU A 288 -3.22 17.04 -21.82
C LEU A 288 -2.47 17.06 -20.49
N GLY A 289 -2.31 15.90 -19.84
CA GLY A 289 -1.82 15.79 -18.45
C GLY A 289 -2.75 16.48 -17.45
N VAL A 290 -2.35 16.48 -16.18
CA VAL A 290 -3.17 17.07 -15.10
C VAL A 290 -3.40 18.58 -15.28
N LYS A 291 -2.37 19.33 -15.70
CA LYS A 291 -2.46 20.78 -15.91
C LYS A 291 -3.40 21.11 -17.07
N GLY A 292 -3.20 20.47 -18.22
CA GLY A 292 -4.00 20.74 -19.40
C GLY A 292 -5.46 20.32 -19.21
N LEU A 293 -5.72 19.30 -18.40
CA LEU A 293 -7.09 18.89 -18.05
C LEU A 293 -7.85 19.97 -17.27
N ILE A 294 -7.22 20.60 -16.27
CA ILE A 294 -7.82 21.72 -15.53
C ILE A 294 -8.06 22.91 -16.46
N ILE A 295 -7.11 23.21 -17.36
CA ILE A 295 -7.26 24.29 -18.34
C ILE A 295 -8.42 24.01 -19.30
N ALA A 296 -8.58 22.76 -19.76
CA ALA A 296 -9.67 22.37 -20.66
C ALA A 296 -11.05 22.50 -19.98
N GLY A 297 -11.18 22.03 -18.73
CA GLY A 297 -12.40 22.25 -17.95
C GLY A 297 -12.72 23.75 -17.78
N ALA A 298 -11.70 24.56 -17.46
CA ALA A 298 -11.85 26.00 -17.28
C ALA A 298 -12.26 26.70 -18.58
N ALA A 299 -11.68 26.31 -19.70
CA ALA A 299 -12.05 26.83 -21.00
C ALA A 299 -13.53 26.59 -21.32
N ILE A 300 -14.09 25.43 -20.93
CA ILE A 300 -15.54 25.15 -21.08
C ILE A 300 -16.36 26.17 -20.27
N ASP A 301 -16.07 26.35 -18.98
CA ASP A 301 -16.85 27.27 -18.13
C ASP A 301 -16.70 28.74 -18.58
N LEU A 302 -15.50 29.15 -18.99
CA LEU A 302 -15.25 30.50 -19.51
C LEU A 302 -15.99 30.72 -20.84
N ALA A 303 -16.01 29.73 -21.74
CA ALA A 303 -16.79 29.79 -22.97
C ALA A 303 -18.31 29.86 -22.68
N LEU A 304 -18.80 29.12 -21.68
CA LEU A 304 -20.18 29.22 -21.20
C LEU A 304 -20.49 30.63 -20.67
N ALA A 305 -19.56 31.25 -19.93
CA ALA A 305 -19.74 32.61 -19.44
C ALA A 305 -19.86 33.63 -20.58
N VAL A 306 -18.97 33.56 -21.58
CA VAL A 306 -18.99 34.44 -22.76
C VAL A 306 -20.28 34.25 -23.58
N THR A 307 -20.67 33.00 -23.84
CA THR A 307 -21.90 32.69 -24.61
C THR A 307 -23.16 33.17 -23.88
N LEU A 308 -23.26 33.00 -22.57
CA LEU A 308 -24.38 33.50 -21.78
C LEU A 308 -24.46 35.04 -21.75
N LEU A 309 -23.32 35.74 -21.73
CA LEU A 309 -23.28 37.21 -21.83
C LEU A 309 -23.62 37.71 -23.23
N GLY A 310 -23.20 36.99 -24.27
CA GLY A 310 -23.44 37.31 -25.68
C GLY A 310 -24.87 37.04 -26.16
N ALA A 311 -25.60 36.11 -25.51
CA ALA A 311 -26.99 35.78 -25.83
C ALA A 311 -28.02 36.85 -25.38
N ALA A 312 -27.57 38.07 -25.06
CA ALA A 312 -28.35 39.11 -24.40
C ALA A 312 -28.27 40.47 -25.18
N PRO A 313 -29.23 41.41 -25.00
CA PRO A 313 -29.41 42.56 -25.92
C PRO A 313 -28.21 43.52 -26.03
N ALA A 314 -28.17 44.29 -27.13
CA ALA A 314 -27.01 45.01 -27.69
C ALA A 314 -26.04 45.72 -26.72
N ARG A 315 -26.50 46.32 -25.61
CA ARG A 315 -25.64 46.91 -24.57
C ARG A 315 -24.76 45.88 -23.83
N ARG A 316 -24.95 44.57 -24.07
CA ARG A 316 -24.26 43.48 -23.37
C ARG A 316 -23.09 42.88 -24.13
N PHE A 317 -22.90 43.22 -25.41
CA PHE A 317 -21.73 42.80 -26.20
C PHE A 317 -20.41 43.32 -25.63
N ALA A 318 -20.40 44.52 -25.03
CA ALA A 318 -19.20 45.05 -24.37
C ALA A 318 -18.76 44.19 -23.15
N TYR A 319 -19.73 43.69 -22.35
CA TYR A 319 -19.43 42.77 -21.25
C TYR A 319 -18.95 41.41 -21.75
N ALA A 320 -19.53 40.90 -22.85
CA ALA A 320 -19.08 39.66 -23.47
C ALA A 320 -17.66 39.78 -24.04
N GLY A 321 -17.33 40.90 -24.69
CA GLY A 321 -15.98 41.21 -25.16
C GLY A 321 -14.96 41.32 -24.03
N GLY A 322 -15.30 42.04 -22.95
CA GLY A 322 -14.46 42.11 -21.75
C GLY A 322 -14.26 40.75 -21.07
N ALA A 323 -15.32 39.94 -20.96
CA ALA A 323 -15.23 38.58 -20.44
C ALA A 323 -14.38 37.68 -21.33
N LEU A 324 -14.46 37.80 -22.65
CA LEU A 324 -13.64 37.06 -23.61
C LEU A 324 -12.15 37.40 -23.45
N VAL A 325 -11.82 38.69 -23.39
CA VAL A 325 -10.42 39.15 -23.19
C VAL A 325 -9.88 38.67 -21.86
N LEU A 326 -10.65 38.81 -20.77
CA LEU A 326 -10.26 38.31 -19.45
C LEU A 326 -10.07 36.78 -19.47
N SER A 327 -11.00 36.04 -20.07
CA SER A 327 -10.93 34.59 -20.19
C SER A 327 -9.69 34.15 -20.94
N ALA A 328 -9.41 34.78 -22.10
CA ALA A 328 -8.21 34.51 -22.88
C ALA A 328 -6.93 34.83 -22.10
N ALA A 329 -6.89 35.96 -21.39
CA ALA A 329 -5.74 36.35 -20.57
C ALA A 329 -5.46 35.37 -19.43
N VAL A 330 -6.49 34.94 -18.70
CA VAL A 330 -6.32 34.00 -17.57
C VAL A 330 -5.95 32.60 -18.06
N VAL A 331 -6.54 32.13 -19.17
CA VAL A 331 -6.15 30.86 -19.81
C VAL A 331 -4.71 30.91 -20.30
N LEU A 332 -4.30 32.00 -20.94
CA LEU A 332 -2.93 32.19 -21.41
C LEU A 332 -1.93 32.24 -20.24
N TYR A 333 -2.27 32.95 -19.16
CA TYR A 333 -1.46 32.98 -17.94
C TYR A 333 -1.36 31.59 -17.28
N ALA A 334 -2.46 30.84 -17.18
CA ALA A 334 -2.43 29.49 -16.64
C ALA A 334 -1.61 28.53 -17.53
N GLY A 335 -1.73 28.65 -18.85
CA GLY A 335 -1.01 27.84 -19.82
C GLY A 335 0.49 28.11 -19.83
N LEU A 336 0.89 29.39 -19.90
CA LEU A 336 2.28 29.79 -20.10
C LEU A 336 2.99 30.22 -18.80
N GLY A 337 2.27 30.91 -17.90
CA GLY A 337 2.83 31.54 -16.70
C GLY A 337 2.94 30.60 -15.49
N VAL A 338 2.03 29.62 -15.34
CA VAL A 338 2.09 28.67 -14.21
C VAL A 338 2.84 27.41 -14.62
N GLN A 339 4.04 27.21 -14.09
CA GLN A 339 4.83 26.00 -14.32
C GLN A 339 4.69 25.04 -13.14
N LEU A 340 4.17 23.83 -13.38
CA LEU A 340 4.16 22.78 -12.38
C LEU A 340 5.51 22.05 -12.43
N ASN A 341 6.22 22.02 -11.30
CA ASN A 341 7.53 21.39 -11.24
C ASN A 341 7.38 19.86 -11.20
N ALA A 342 7.73 19.19 -12.31
CA ALA A 342 7.69 17.73 -12.43
C ALA A 342 8.51 17.03 -11.33
N HIS A 343 9.61 17.62 -10.84
CA HIS A 343 10.42 17.05 -9.76
C HIS A 343 9.66 17.02 -8.43
N HIS A 344 8.91 18.08 -8.10
CA HIS A 344 8.05 18.08 -6.91
C HIS A 344 6.91 17.07 -7.07
N MET A 345 6.31 17.00 -8.25
CA MET A 345 5.23 16.05 -8.55
C MET A 345 5.71 14.59 -8.48
N ALA A 346 6.97 14.32 -8.79
CA ALA A 346 7.60 12.99 -8.67
C ALA A 346 8.16 12.69 -7.26
N SER A 347 8.01 13.59 -6.29
CA SER A 347 8.70 13.46 -4.99
C SER A 347 8.02 12.51 -4.01
N GLY A 348 6.70 12.32 -4.12
CA GLY A 348 5.93 11.57 -3.12
C GLY A 348 5.98 12.24 -1.74
N VAL A 349 5.83 13.57 -1.70
CA VAL A 349 6.03 14.40 -0.50
C VAL A 349 5.23 13.92 0.72
N TYR A 350 4.05 13.35 0.52
CA TYR A 350 3.22 12.76 1.57
C TYR A 350 3.89 11.64 2.36
N ARG A 351 4.91 10.99 1.79
CA ARG A 351 5.56 9.82 2.37
C ARG A 351 6.62 10.19 3.40
N GLN A 352 7.51 11.11 3.04
CA GLN A 352 8.70 11.44 3.84
C GLN A 352 8.87 12.94 4.11
N GLY A 353 8.00 13.80 3.55
CA GLY A 353 8.17 15.24 3.61
C GLY A 353 9.37 15.73 2.80
N THR A 354 9.76 15.00 1.76
CA THR A 354 10.91 15.34 0.91
C THR A 354 10.40 15.82 -0.45
N LEU A 355 10.90 16.99 -0.85
CA LEU A 355 10.75 17.49 -2.21
C LEU A 355 12.03 17.15 -2.98
N ILE A 356 11.83 16.61 -4.17
CA ILE A 356 12.91 16.27 -5.08
C ILE A 356 13.20 17.51 -5.94
N GLY A 357 14.47 17.86 -6.08
CA GLY A 357 14.94 18.96 -6.93
C GLY A 357 15.78 18.45 -8.10
N ALA A 358 15.83 19.24 -9.17
CA ALA A 358 16.57 18.93 -10.40
C ALA A 358 18.09 18.81 -10.17
N GLU A 359 18.63 19.41 -9.10
CA GLU A 359 20.06 19.33 -8.77
C GLU A 359 20.51 17.92 -8.37
N ARG A 360 19.61 17.12 -7.79
CA ARG A 360 19.93 15.79 -7.26
C ARG A 360 19.32 14.66 -8.09
N TYR A 361 18.10 14.87 -8.60
CA TYR A 361 17.38 13.83 -9.32
C TYR A 361 17.16 14.26 -10.77
N ASN A 362 17.65 13.46 -11.70
CA ASN A 362 17.37 13.64 -13.11
C ASN A 362 16.10 12.84 -13.47
N LEU A 363 15.01 13.53 -13.83
CA LEU A 363 13.80 12.90 -14.33
C LEU A 363 13.97 12.49 -15.79
N VAL A 364 14.18 11.20 -16.04
CA VAL A 364 14.38 10.65 -17.39
C VAL A 364 13.07 10.29 -18.08
N HIS A 365 11.99 10.09 -17.31
CA HIS A 365 10.64 9.85 -17.82
C HIS A 365 9.62 10.53 -16.89
N TYR A 366 8.58 11.13 -17.47
CA TYR A 366 7.44 11.68 -16.75
C TYR A 366 6.21 11.62 -17.63
N GLU A 367 5.14 10.99 -17.16
CA GLU A 367 3.91 10.81 -17.90
C GLU A 367 2.70 10.70 -16.97
N ASP A 368 1.62 11.42 -17.29
CA ASP A 368 0.33 11.25 -16.63
C ASP A 368 -0.45 10.10 -17.28
N GLY A 369 -0.54 8.98 -16.58
CA GLY A 369 -1.29 7.80 -16.98
C GLY A 369 -2.79 7.87 -16.62
N LYS A 370 -3.51 6.80 -16.95
CA LYS A 370 -4.96 6.69 -16.67
C LYS A 370 -5.24 6.52 -15.18
N THR A 371 -4.39 5.78 -14.47
CA THR A 371 -4.57 5.42 -13.05
C THR A 371 -3.52 6.04 -12.15
N THR A 372 -2.33 6.38 -12.66
CA THR A 372 -1.22 6.95 -11.88
C THR A 372 -0.31 7.83 -12.75
N THR A 373 0.36 8.80 -12.12
CA THR A 373 1.42 9.56 -12.78
C THR A 373 2.70 8.76 -12.60
N VAL A 374 3.32 8.40 -13.72
CA VAL A 374 4.49 7.53 -13.77
C VAL A 374 5.71 8.38 -14.07
N SER A 375 6.77 8.18 -13.30
CA SER A 375 8.06 8.84 -13.54
C SER A 375 9.22 7.88 -13.31
N VAL A 376 10.32 8.14 -14.00
CA VAL A 376 11.60 7.47 -13.73
C VAL A 376 12.61 8.54 -13.35
N ALA A 377 13.14 8.42 -12.15
CA ALA A 377 14.14 9.33 -11.62
C ALA A 377 15.50 8.61 -11.50
N LEU A 378 16.58 9.29 -11.87
CA LEU A 378 17.95 8.85 -11.66
C LEU A 378 18.58 9.69 -10.54
N ASP A 379 18.98 9.05 -9.43
CA ASP A 379 19.72 9.65 -8.31
C ASP A 379 20.95 8.79 -8.00
N ASN A 380 22.14 9.40 -7.98
CA ASN A 380 23.40 8.72 -7.65
C ASN A 380 23.59 7.36 -8.34
N GLY A 381 23.31 7.30 -9.65
CA GLY A 381 23.44 6.07 -10.42
C GLY A 381 22.36 5.02 -10.16
N THR A 382 21.25 5.36 -9.49
CA THR A 382 20.11 4.47 -9.27
C THR A 382 18.87 5.00 -10.01
N TYR A 383 18.33 4.22 -10.95
CA TYR A 383 17.02 4.46 -11.54
C TYR A 383 15.93 4.04 -10.55
N SER A 384 14.86 4.82 -10.43
CA SER A 384 13.69 4.52 -9.60
C SER A 384 12.44 4.78 -10.44
N LEU A 385 11.64 3.73 -10.66
CA LEU A 385 10.31 3.83 -11.24
C LEU A 385 9.35 4.23 -10.12
N ARG A 386 8.59 5.30 -10.35
CA ARG A 386 7.77 5.92 -9.31
C ARG A 386 6.34 6.12 -9.79
N ASN A 387 5.40 5.60 -9.02
CA ASN A 387 3.97 5.80 -9.18
C ASN A 387 3.49 6.84 -8.18
N ASN A 388 2.92 7.95 -8.68
CA ASN A 388 2.55 9.12 -7.89
C ASN A 388 3.68 9.62 -6.96
N GLY A 389 4.92 9.52 -7.46
CA GLY A 389 6.13 9.93 -6.74
C GLY A 389 6.62 8.96 -5.66
N LYS A 390 6.00 7.79 -5.48
CA LYS A 390 6.48 6.71 -4.61
C LYS A 390 7.17 5.63 -5.46
N SER A 391 8.38 5.23 -5.05
CA SER A 391 9.17 4.20 -5.73
C SER A 391 8.48 2.83 -5.64
N ASP A 392 8.32 2.18 -6.80
CA ASP A 392 7.77 0.82 -6.97
C ASP A 392 8.82 -0.14 -7.56
N GLY A 393 10.04 0.34 -7.75
CA GLY A 393 11.19 -0.50 -8.09
C GLY A 393 12.39 0.37 -8.46
N SER A 394 13.58 -0.10 -8.13
CA SER A 394 14.81 0.63 -8.40
C SER A 394 15.92 -0.28 -8.90
N PHE A 395 16.83 0.29 -9.68
CA PHE A 395 17.94 -0.39 -10.33
C PHE A 395 19.22 0.41 -10.20
N ASN A 396 20.33 -0.27 -10.01
CA ASN A 396 21.61 0.32 -10.31
C ASN A 396 21.74 0.52 -11.83
N SER A 397 21.96 1.76 -12.25
CA SER A 397 22.16 2.14 -13.65
C SER A 397 23.41 1.52 -14.27
N THR A 398 24.39 1.11 -13.45
CA THR A 398 25.61 0.47 -13.94
C THR A 398 25.44 -1.05 -14.04
N PRO A 399 25.65 -1.67 -15.22
CA PRO A 399 25.50 -3.11 -15.42
C PRO A 399 26.29 -3.98 -14.45
N ASN A 400 27.44 -3.53 -13.96
CA ASN A 400 28.26 -4.26 -12.99
C ASN A 400 28.29 -3.59 -11.61
N GLY A 401 27.40 -2.63 -11.35
CA GLY A 401 27.27 -2.02 -10.03
C GLY A 401 26.57 -2.93 -9.03
N GLU A 402 26.67 -2.58 -7.74
CA GLU A 402 25.96 -3.29 -6.68
C GLU A 402 24.43 -3.17 -6.88
N PRO A 403 23.71 -4.30 -7.03
CA PRO A 403 22.25 -4.27 -7.19
C PRO A 403 21.52 -3.67 -5.99
N THR A 404 20.38 -3.03 -6.24
CA THR A 404 19.49 -2.54 -5.17
C THR A 404 18.78 -3.70 -4.46
N GLY A 405 18.16 -3.41 -3.30
CA GLY A 405 17.29 -4.37 -2.62
C GLY A 405 16.07 -4.77 -3.46
N ASP A 406 15.51 -3.83 -4.24
CA ASP A 406 14.36 -4.08 -5.12
C ASP A 406 14.73 -5.06 -6.24
N GLU A 407 15.95 -4.96 -6.81
CA GLU A 407 16.42 -5.91 -7.83
C GLU A 407 16.44 -7.35 -7.28
N VAL A 408 16.88 -7.54 -6.04
CA VAL A 408 16.88 -8.86 -5.38
C VAL A 408 15.46 -9.38 -5.18
N THR A 409 14.52 -8.52 -4.76
CA THR A 409 13.10 -8.86 -4.59
C THR A 409 12.49 -9.38 -5.88
N MET A 410 12.56 -8.61 -6.96
CA MET A 410 11.97 -8.97 -8.25
C MET A 410 12.63 -10.20 -8.87
N ALA A 411 13.96 -10.31 -8.78
CA ALA A 411 14.68 -11.46 -9.32
C ALA A 411 14.33 -12.75 -8.56
N LEU A 412 14.31 -12.71 -7.22
CA LEU A 412 13.99 -13.88 -6.41
C LEU A 412 12.52 -14.29 -6.58
N LEU A 413 11.60 -13.33 -6.63
CA LEU A 413 10.17 -13.57 -6.82
C LEU A 413 9.90 -14.26 -8.18
N GLY A 414 10.58 -13.84 -9.25
CA GLY A 414 10.45 -14.47 -10.56
C GLY A 414 11.22 -15.78 -10.74
N ALA A 415 12.32 -15.98 -10.01
CA ALA A 415 13.15 -17.18 -10.11
C ALA A 415 12.65 -18.36 -9.27
N LEU A 416 12.12 -18.12 -8.06
CA LEU A 416 11.65 -19.15 -7.14
C LEU A 416 10.69 -20.18 -7.79
N PRO A 417 9.70 -19.79 -8.62
CA PRO A 417 8.82 -20.74 -9.27
C PRO A 417 9.56 -21.78 -10.11
N ALA A 418 10.57 -21.36 -10.88
CA ALA A 418 11.36 -22.26 -11.72
C ALA A 418 12.29 -23.17 -10.90
N LEU A 419 12.66 -22.75 -9.69
CA LEU A 419 13.47 -23.58 -8.78
C LEU A 419 12.63 -24.61 -8.02
N ILE A 420 11.39 -24.28 -7.69
CA ILE A 420 10.49 -25.08 -6.84
C ILE A 420 9.58 -25.99 -7.70
N LEU A 421 9.01 -25.44 -8.77
CA LEU A 421 8.08 -26.09 -9.70
C LEU A 421 8.60 -25.95 -11.15
N PRO A 422 9.75 -26.55 -11.49
CA PRO A 422 10.41 -26.34 -12.78
C PRO A 422 9.61 -26.84 -13.99
N GLU A 423 8.62 -27.70 -13.79
CA GLU A 423 7.66 -28.16 -14.79
C GLU A 423 6.57 -27.13 -15.15
N ALA A 424 6.53 -25.96 -14.48
CA ALA A 424 5.60 -24.89 -14.79
C ALA A 424 5.75 -24.39 -16.24
N ARG A 425 4.62 -24.37 -16.98
CA ARG A 425 4.54 -23.96 -18.38
C ARG A 425 3.77 -22.66 -18.55
N ARG A 426 2.77 -22.42 -17.69
CA ARG A 426 1.93 -21.22 -17.73
C ARG A 426 2.02 -20.46 -16.43
N VAL A 427 2.47 -19.22 -16.51
CA VAL A 427 2.63 -18.33 -15.38
C VAL A 427 1.83 -17.05 -15.60
N ALA A 428 1.10 -16.61 -14.59
CA ALA A 428 0.53 -15.27 -14.53
C ALA A 428 1.38 -14.41 -13.59
N ASN A 429 1.66 -13.17 -13.98
CA ASN A 429 2.39 -12.20 -13.17
C ASN A 429 1.55 -10.92 -13.02
N ILE A 430 1.13 -10.58 -11.80
CA ILE A 430 0.32 -9.39 -11.52
C ILE A 430 1.25 -8.25 -11.13
N GLY A 431 1.22 -7.18 -11.93
CA GLY A 431 2.14 -6.06 -11.87
C GLY A 431 3.29 -6.21 -12.87
N PHE A 432 3.56 -5.17 -13.65
CA PHE A 432 4.75 -5.12 -14.51
C PHE A 432 5.93 -4.50 -13.76
N GLY A 433 5.68 -3.39 -13.04
CA GLY A 433 6.73 -2.67 -12.31
C GLY A 433 7.88 -2.27 -13.24
N THR A 434 9.10 -2.70 -12.90
CA THR A 434 10.28 -2.50 -13.76
C THR A 434 10.44 -3.58 -14.84
N GLY A 435 9.62 -4.63 -14.85
CA GLY A 435 9.72 -5.78 -15.76
C GLY A 435 10.74 -6.84 -15.33
N LEU A 436 11.44 -6.67 -14.21
CA LEU A 436 12.47 -7.64 -13.78
C LEU A 436 11.90 -8.99 -13.36
N THR A 437 10.76 -9.01 -12.68
CA THR A 437 10.08 -10.26 -12.29
C THR A 437 9.69 -11.08 -13.51
N ALA A 438 9.09 -10.43 -14.51
CA ALA A 438 8.80 -11.06 -15.80
C ALA A 438 10.07 -11.57 -16.49
N HIS A 439 11.13 -10.76 -16.52
CA HIS A 439 12.44 -11.15 -17.06
C HIS A 439 13.02 -12.39 -16.34
N ALA A 440 12.86 -12.49 -15.02
CA ALA A 440 13.32 -13.60 -14.21
C ALA A 440 12.52 -14.88 -14.46
N VAL A 441 11.19 -14.79 -14.57
CA VAL A 441 10.32 -15.92 -14.93
C VAL A 441 10.69 -16.50 -16.30
N LEU A 442 10.96 -15.62 -17.28
CA LEU A 442 11.35 -16.01 -18.64
C LEU A 442 12.74 -16.67 -18.72
N ALA A 443 13.50 -16.72 -17.61
CA ALA A 443 14.71 -17.54 -17.53
C ALA A 443 14.43 -19.05 -17.52
N SER A 444 13.20 -19.47 -17.21
CA SER A 444 12.80 -20.87 -17.34
C SER A 444 12.67 -21.27 -18.81
N GLU A 445 13.42 -22.29 -19.21
CA GLU A 445 13.35 -22.87 -20.57
C GLU A 445 12.07 -23.66 -20.82
N ARG A 446 11.40 -24.15 -19.76
CA ARG A 446 10.16 -24.94 -19.86
C ARG A 446 8.90 -24.08 -19.92
N LEU A 447 9.02 -22.80 -19.64
CA LEU A 447 7.91 -21.85 -19.73
C LEU A 447 7.43 -21.73 -21.18
N GLU A 448 6.12 -21.84 -21.37
CA GLU A 448 5.44 -21.69 -22.66
C GLU A 448 4.76 -20.32 -22.79
N VAL A 449 4.14 -19.83 -21.71
CA VAL A 449 3.43 -18.54 -21.69
C VAL A 449 3.61 -17.83 -20.35
N LEU A 450 3.97 -16.55 -20.41
CA LEU A 450 3.88 -15.60 -19.31
C LEU A 450 2.83 -14.54 -19.63
N ASP A 451 1.71 -14.56 -18.91
CA ASP A 451 0.70 -13.50 -18.95
C ASP A 451 1.02 -12.49 -17.83
N THR A 452 1.51 -11.29 -18.18
CA THR A 452 1.73 -10.20 -17.22
C THR A 452 0.56 -9.23 -17.25
N ILE A 453 -0.05 -8.96 -16.10
CA ILE A 453 -1.24 -8.13 -15.97
C ILE A 453 -0.86 -6.80 -15.32
N GLU A 454 -1.00 -5.70 -16.05
CA GLU A 454 -0.63 -4.35 -15.61
C GLU A 454 -1.80 -3.38 -15.82
N ILE A 455 -2.19 -2.66 -14.78
CA ILE A 455 -3.33 -1.76 -14.84
C ILE A 455 -2.98 -0.42 -15.52
N GLU A 456 -1.71 0.02 -15.44
CA GLU A 456 -1.23 1.27 -15.99
C GLU A 456 -0.29 1.07 -17.20
N PRO A 457 -0.75 1.37 -18.43
CA PRO A 457 0.10 1.24 -19.61
C PRO A 457 1.35 2.15 -19.60
N ALA A 458 1.32 3.28 -18.88
CA ALA A 458 2.50 4.14 -18.72
C ALA A 458 3.63 3.47 -17.93
N VAL A 459 3.33 2.53 -17.02
CA VAL A 459 4.35 1.74 -16.30
C VAL A 459 5.15 0.89 -17.28
N VAL A 460 4.47 0.20 -18.21
CA VAL A 460 5.13 -0.64 -19.24
C VAL A 460 6.01 0.19 -20.17
N ARG A 461 5.62 1.43 -20.49
CA ARG A 461 6.45 2.36 -21.28
C ARG A 461 7.67 2.82 -20.50
N ALA A 462 7.46 3.30 -19.28
CA ALA A 462 8.51 3.79 -18.39
C ALA A 462 9.56 2.71 -18.06
N ALA A 463 9.13 1.45 -17.92
CA ALA A 463 10.00 0.34 -17.63
C ALA A 463 11.03 0.05 -18.74
N ARG A 464 10.88 0.59 -19.97
CA ARG A 464 11.90 0.47 -21.02
C ARG A 464 13.24 1.10 -20.63
N HIS A 465 13.25 2.08 -19.72
CA HIS A 465 14.47 2.69 -19.20
C HIS A 465 15.35 1.74 -18.36
N PHE A 466 14.84 0.55 -18.01
CA PHE A 466 15.55 -0.46 -17.23
C PHE A 466 16.18 -1.56 -18.11
N GLN A 467 16.19 -1.38 -19.43
CA GLN A 467 16.98 -2.24 -20.32
C GLN A 467 18.49 -2.03 -20.09
N PRO A 468 19.33 -3.07 -20.24
CA PRO A 468 18.99 -4.41 -20.73
C PRO A 468 18.47 -5.38 -19.65
N PHE A 469 18.36 -4.98 -18.38
CA PHE A 469 18.09 -5.89 -17.28
C PHE A 469 16.71 -6.56 -17.31
N ASN A 470 15.73 -5.92 -17.96
CA ASN A 470 14.38 -6.46 -18.13
C ASN A 470 14.10 -6.91 -19.57
N ARG A 471 15.13 -7.07 -20.42
CA ARG A 471 14.98 -7.24 -21.88
C ARG A 471 14.02 -8.36 -22.29
N ARG A 472 14.13 -9.54 -21.66
CA ARG A 472 13.22 -10.68 -21.89
C ARG A 472 11.73 -10.32 -21.75
N ALA A 473 11.36 -9.42 -20.82
CA ALA A 473 9.96 -9.04 -20.62
C ALA A 473 9.32 -8.39 -21.87
N TYR A 474 10.14 -7.81 -22.75
CA TYR A 474 9.70 -7.19 -24.00
C TYR A 474 10.00 -8.03 -25.25
N ASP A 475 11.18 -8.65 -25.31
CA ASP A 475 11.70 -9.27 -26.53
C ASP A 475 11.32 -10.76 -26.66
N ASP A 476 11.00 -11.43 -25.55
CA ASP A 476 10.68 -12.86 -25.56
C ASP A 476 9.23 -13.09 -26.04
N PRO A 477 8.99 -13.90 -27.09
CA PRO A 477 7.66 -14.13 -27.64
C PRO A 477 6.68 -14.82 -26.67
N ARG A 478 7.19 -15.39 -25.57
CA ARG A 478 6.38 -16.00 -24.52
C ARG A 478 5.79 -14.96 -23.56
N SER A 479 6.32 -13.73 -23.56
CA SER A 479 5.85 -12.62 -22.73
C SER A 479 4.62 -11.94 -23.34
N ARG A 480 3.50 -11.93 -22.63
CA ARG A 480 2.24 -11.30 -23.04
C ARG A 480 1.79 -10.31 -22.00
N VAL A 481 1.83 -9.03 -22.32
CA VAL A 481 1.40 -7.96 -21.41
C VAL A 481 -0.06 -7.60 -21.68
N HIS A 482 -0.90 -7.73 -20.66
CA HIS A 482 -2.33 -7.41 -20.68
C HIS A 482 -2.56 -6.13 -19.88
N ILE A 483 -3.12 -5.10 -20.53
CA ILE A 483 -3.46 -3.85 -19.86
C ILE A 483 -4.86 -3.96 -19.27
N GLU A 484 -4.96 -4.43 -18.02
CA GLU A 484 -6.22 -4.73 -17.35
C GLU A 484 -6.06 -4.78 -15.83
N ASP A 485 -7.15 -4.61 -15.09
CA ASP A 485 -7.21 -4.93 -13.66
C ASP A 485 -7.10 -6.45 -13.41
N ALA A 486 -6.34 -6.86 -12.40
CA ALA A 486 -6.09 -8.26 -12.11
C ALA A 486 -7.37 -9.05 -11.80
N LYS A 487 -8.27 -8.51 -10.98
CA LYS A 487 -9.54 -9.18 -10.63
C LYS A 487 -10.40 -9.33 -11.89
N THR A 488 -10.44 -8.32 -12.74
CA THR A 488 -11.15 -8.33 -14.03
C THR A 488 -10.56 -9.37 -14.99
N PHE A 489 -9.23 -9.42 -15.14
CA PHE A 489 -8.54 -10.39 -15.97
C PHE A 489 -8.87 -11.83 -15.56
N PHE A 490 -8.72 -12.18 -14.29
CA PHE A 490 -9.05 -13.54 -13.82
C PHE A 490 -10.55 -13.85 -13.90
N SER A 491 -11.44 -12.86 -13.79
CA SER A 491 -12.89 -13.11 -13.95
C SER A 491 -13.29 -13.53 -15.37
N THR A 492 -12.49 -13.15 -16.38
CA THR A 492 -12.75 -13.45 -17.79
C THR A 492 -11.94 -14.63 -18.31
N GLN A 493 -10.81 -14.93 -17.65
CA GLN A 493 -9.91 -15.99 -18.06
C GLN A 493 -10.41 -17.37 -17.61
N LYS A 494 -10.37 -18.36 -18.51
CA LYS A 494 -10.90 -19.71 -18.24
C LYS A 494 -9.84 -20.78 -18.01
N GLN A 495 -8.60 -20.53 -18.45
CA GLN A 495 -7.54 -21.54 -18.37
C GLN A 495 -6.70 -21.37 -17.10
N PRO A 496 -6.44 -22.45 -16.34
CA PRO A 496 -5.64 -22.38 -15.12
C PRO A 496 -4.15 -22.18 -15.43
N TYR A 497 -3.43 -21.63 -14.46
CA TYR A 497 -1.99 -21.41 -14.44
C TYR A 497 -1.31 -22.44 -13.53
N ASP A 498 -0.05 -22.73 -13.82
CA ASP A 498 0.80 -23.51 -12.90
C ASP A 498 1.28 -22.61 -11.75
N VAL A 499 1.50 -21.33 -12.04
CA VAL A 499 1.98 -20.34 -11.07
C VAL A 499 1.26 -19.01 -11.27
N ILE A 500 0.87 -18.38 -10.17
CA ILE A 500 0.43 -16.98 -10.14
C ILE A 500 1.38 -16.22 -9.21
N ILE A 501 2.05 -15.22 -9.75
CA ILE A 501 2.90 -14.28 -9.01
C ILE A 501 2.12 -12.99 -8.84
N SER A 502 2.09 -12.47 -7.63
CA SER A 502 1.41 -11.25 -7.25
C SER A 502 2.42 -10.27 -6.64
N GLU A 503 2.79 -9.26 -7.42
CA GLU A 503 3.69 -8.18 -7.03
C GLU A 503 3.01 -6.82 -7.25
N PRO A 504 1.93 -6.52 -6.51
CA PRO A 504 1.28 -5.22 -6.61
C PRO A 504 2.09 -4.16 -5.85
N SER A 505 1.63 -2.91 -5.90
CA SER A 505 2.20 -1.83 -5.08
C SER A 505 1.91 -2.02 -3.57
N ASN A 506 2.31 -1.07 -2.75
CA ASN A 506 2.16 -1.14 -1.29
C ASN A 506 0.66 -1.16 -0.87
N PRO A 507 0.23 -1.97 0.12
CA PRO A 507 -1.20 -2.13 0.45
C PRO A 507 -1.93 -0.88 0.95
N TRP A 508 -1.20 0.18 1.36
CA TRP A 508 -1.82 1.46 1.72
C TRP A 508 -2.25 2.30 0.51
N VAL A 509 -1.86 1.90 -0.71
CA VAL A 509 -2.36 2.47 -1.95
C VAL A 509 -3.77 1.94 -2.20
N SER A 510 -4.72 2.85 -2.43
CA SER A 510 -6.14 2.52 -2.57
C SER A 510 -6.36 1.46 -3.66
N GLY A 511 -7.18 0.46 -3.34
CA GLY A 511 -7.49 -0.69 -4.21
C GLY A 511 -6.51 -1.85 -4.09
N VAL A 512 -5.26 -1.61 -3.69
CA VAL A 512 -4.21 -2.65 -3.65
C VAL A 512 -4.40 -3.64 -2.51
N ALA A 513 -4.85 -3.18 -1.34
CA ALA A 513 -5.16 -4.05 -0.19
C ALA A 513 -6.15 -5.19 -0.53
N SER A 514 -6.98 -5.01 -1.56
CA SER A 514 -7.93 -6.02 -2.02
C SER A 514 -7.28 -7.21 -2.75
N LEU A 515 -5.99 -7.12 -3.09
CA LEU A 515 -5.16 -8.24 -3.58
C LEU A 515 -4.52 -9.04 -2.44
N PHE A 516 -4.79 -8.67 -1.19
CA PHE A 516 -4.36 -9.38 0.02
C PHE A 516 -5.56 -9.92 0.81
N SER A 517 -6.72 -10.07 0.15
CA SER A 517 -7.98 -10.49 0.79
C SER A 517 -8.27 -11.97 0.63
N VAL A 518 -9.04 -12.53 1.56
CA VAL A 518 -9.58 -13.89 1.49
C VAL A 518 -10.24 -14.16 0.13
N GLU A 519 -11.07 -13.23 -0.35
CA GLU A 519 -11.80 -13.35 -1.62
C GLU A 519 -10.84 -13.42 -2.81
N PHE A 520 -9.79 -12.61 -2.81
CA PHE A 520 -8.78 -12.65 -3.86
C PHE A 520 -7.97 -13.94 -3.83
N TYR A 521 -7.50 -14.40 -2.66
CA TYR A 521 -6.78 -15.67 -2.56
C TYR A 521 -7.64 -16.85 -3.02
N ARG A 522 -8.91 -16.89 -2.64
CA ARG A 522 -9.88 -17.88 -3.14
C ARG A 522 -10.06 -17.80 -4.66
N HIS A 523 -10.03 -16.59 -5.22
CA HIS A 523 -10.15 -16.39 -6.65
C HIS A 523 -8.88 -16.83 -7.40
N ALA A 524 -7.69 -16.48 -6.90
CA ALA A 524 -6.40 -16.91 -7.44
C ALA A 524 -6.26 -18.43 -7.40
N ARG A 525 -6.61 -19.07 -6.27
CA ARG A 525 -6.59 -20.54 -6.12
C ARG A 525 -7.43 -21.26 -7.19
N ARG A 526 -8.61 -20.74 -7.51
CA ARG A 526 -9.49 -21.32 -8.56
C ARG A 526 -8.86 -21.25 -9.96
N HIS A 527 -7.90 -20.37 -10.16
CA HIS A 527 -7.15 -20.23 -11.41
C HIS A 527 -5.79 -20.95 -11.37
N LEU A 528 -5.46 -21.65 -10.28
CA LEU A 528 -4.29 -22.51 -10.20
C LEU A 528 -4.67 -23.95 -10.52
N ARG A 529 -3.77 -24.65 -11.21
CA ARG A 529 -3.83 -26.12 -11.29
C ARG A 529 -3.59 -26.72 -9.91
N GLU A 530 -4.04 -27.96 -9.73
CA GLU A 530 -3.64 -28.76 -8.57
C GLU A 530 -2.11 -28.91 -8.54
N GLY A 531 -1.49 -28.70 -7.37
CA GLY A 531 -0.04 -28.63 -7.22
C GLY A 531 0.58 -27.30 -7.68
N GLY A 532 -0.21 -26.35 -8.19
CA GLY A 532 0.26 -25.03 -8.59
C GLY A 532 0.65 -24.14 -7.41
N LEU A 533 1.38 -23.06 -7.69
CA LEU A 533 1.92 -22.15 -6.68
C LEU A 533 1.36 -20.73 -6.81
N PHE A 534 1.05 -20.12 -5.68
CA PHE A 534 0.79 -18.69 -5.57
C PHE A 534 1.98 -18.02 -4.86
N LEU A 535 2.55 -16.98 -5.45
CA LEU A 535 3.63 -16.19 -4.86
C LEU A 535 3.15 -14.77 -4.61
N GLN A 536 3.42 -14.22 -3.43
CA GLN A 536 3.02 -12.88 -3.04
C GLN A 536 4.18 -12.13 -2.41
N TRP A 537 4.50 -10.96 -2.96
CA TRP A 537 5.36 -9.98 -2.30
C TRP A 537 4.59 -9.23 -1.19
N VAL A 538 5.25 -8.99 -0.06
CA VAL A 538 4.74 -8.18 1.05
C VAL A 538 5.88 -7.34 1.66
N GLN A 539 5.68 -6.03 1.79
CA GLN A 539 6.62 -5.16 2.50
C GLN A 539 6.59 -5.37 4.03
N LEU A 540 7.72 -5.17 4.69
CA LEU A 540 7.86 -5.11 6.15
C LEU A 540 8.01 -3.67 6.67
N TYR A 541 8.32 -2.70 5.80
CA TYR A 541 8.39 -1.28 6.13
C TYR A 541 7.03 -0.60 5.93
N GLU A 542 6.75 0.47 6.71
CA GLU A 542 5.47 1.19 6.64
C GLU A 542 4.25 0.27 6.81
N PHE A 543 4.41 -0.74 7.67
CA PHE A 543 3.46 -1.82 7.91
C PHE A 543 3.43 -2.18 9.39
N SER A 544 2.62 -3.15 9.82
CA SER A 544 2.61 -3.58 11.21
C SER A 544 2.58 -5.10 11.34
N PRO A 545 3.06 -5.67 12.46
CA PRO A 545 2.98 -7.11 12.68
C PRO A 545 1.53 -7.64 12.62
N ALA A 546 0.57 -6.88 13.15
CA ALA A 546 -0.85 -7.23 13.10
C ALA A 546 -1.41 -7.21 11.67
N LEU A 547 -0.99 -6.24 10.84
CA LEU A 547 -1.39 -6.21 9.43
C LEU A 547 -0.76 -7.36 8.63
N LEU A 548 0.50 -7.70 8.88
CA LEU A 548 1.12 -8.88 8.28
C LEU A 548 0.42 -10.17 8.69
N ALA A 549 0.08 -10.30 9.97
CA ALA A 549 -0.73 -11.42 10.45
C ALA A 549 -2.10 -11.46 9.77
N SER A 550 -2.79 -10.33 9.59
CA SER A 550 -4.07 -10.24 8.86
C SER A 550 -3.98 -10.75 7.42
N VAL A 551 -2.86 -10.48 6.73
CA VAL A 551 -2.58 -11.00 5.38
C VAL A 551 -2.38 -12.53 5.40
N ILE A 552 -1.65 -13.06 6.37
CA ILE A 552 -1.43 -14.51 6.52
C ILE A 552 -2.72 -15.24 6.91
N GLU A 553 -3.50 -14.68 7.84
CA GLU A 553 -4.80 -15.23 8.27
C GLU A 553 -5.81 -15.25 7.11
N ALA A 554 -5.72 -14.29 6.18
CA ALA A 554 -6.50 -14.31 4.94
C ALA A 554 -6.03 -15.38 3.94
N LEU A 555 -4.72 -15.64 3.86
CA LEU A 555 -4.11 -16.59 2.91
C LEU A 555 -4.24 -18.05 3.33
N ARG A 556 -4.00 -18.35 4.62
CA ARG A 556 -3.88 -19.72 5.13
C ARG A 556 -5.11 -20.65 4.98
N PRO A 557 -6.39 -20.17 4.95
CA PRO A 557 -7.52 -21.08 4.74
C PRO A 557 -7.69 -21.46 3.26
N GLU A 558 -7.10 -20.69 2.35
CA GLU A 558 -7.23 -20.94 0.92
C GLU A 558 -6.15 -21.89 0.39
N PHE A 559 -4.95 -21.90 0.96
CA PHE A 559 -3.84 -22.77 0.52
C PHE A 559 -3.52 -23.89 1.52
N SER A 560 -3.04 -25.05 1.01
CA SER A 560 -2.75 -26.22 1.86
C SER A 560 -1.49 -26.02 2.70
N ASP A 561 -0.49 -25.35 2.14
CA ASP A 561 0.79 -25.06 2.79
C ASP A 561 1.35 -23.73 2.28
N TYR A 562 2.25 -23.12 3.05
CA TYR A 562 3.01 -21.97 2.62
C TYR A 562 4.42 -21.97 3.22
N ALA A 563 5.34 -21.28 2.55
CA ALA A 563 6.67 -21.02 3.06
C ALA A 563 7.07 -19.56 2.77
N ILE A 564 7.98 -19.05 3.58
CA ILE A 564 8.36 -17.64 3.60
C ILE A 564 9.85 -17.48 3.33
N TRP A 565 10.18 -16.55 2.42
CA TRP A 565 11.53 -16.08 2.14
C TRP A 565 11.62 -14.57 2.37
N LEU A 566 12.81 -14.10 2.74
CA LEU A 566 13.19 -12.68 2.73
C LEU A 566 13.94 -12.43 1.44
N ALA A 567 13.49 -11.46 0.65
CA ALA A 567 14.30 -10.99 -0.47
C ALA A 567 15.46 -10.12 0.02
N ASN A 568 15.16 -9.23 0.96
CA ASN A 568 16.08 -8.31 1.62
C ASN A 568 15.60 -8.07 3.07
N ASP A 569 16.11 -7.04 3.76
CA ASP A 569 15.73 -6.70 5.13
C ASP A 569 14.34 -6.05 5.29
N GLY A 570 13.70 -5.69 4.17
CA GLY A 570 12.42 -4.99 4.09
C GLY A 570 11.31 -5.73 3.34
N ASP A 571 11.61 -6.79 2.59
CA ASP A 571 10.65 -7.45 1.70
C ASP A 571 10.56 -8.96 1.96
N LEU A 572 9.32 -9.46 1.99
CA LEU A 572 8.96 -10.84 2.23
C LEU A 572 8.28 -11.43 1.00
N ILE A 573 8.63 -12.66 0.65
CA ILE A 573 8.01 -13.47 -0.40
C ILE A 573 7.31 -14.67 0.26
N ILE A 574 6.00 -14.77 0.06
CA ILE A 574 5.19 -15.92 0.48
C ILE A 574 5.01 -16.82 -0.74
N VAL A 575 5.34 -18.10 -0.62
CA VAL A 575 5.02 -19.13 -1.63
C VAL A 575 3.97 -20.06 -1.02
N ALA A 576 2.80 -20.16 -1.63
CA ALA A 576 1.67 -20.95 -1.14
C ALA A 576 1.28 -22.03 -2.16
N ALA A 577 1.05 -23.25 -1.67
CA ALA A 577 0.74 -24.41 -2.51
C ALA A 577 -0.77 -24.64 -2.65
N ASN A 578 -1.23 -24.87 -3.87
CA ASN A 578 -2.60 -25.32 -4.16
C ASN A 578 -2.70 -26.85 -4.12
N GLY A 579 -2.66 -27.40 -2.90
CA GLY A 579 -2.58 -28.85 -2.66
C GLY A 579 -1.17 -29.30 -2.30
N GLY A 580 -1.06 -30.29 -1.41
CA GLY A 580 0.24 -30.79 -0.94
C GLY A 580 1.03 -29.76 -0.10
N LYS A 581 2.35 -29.95 -0.07
CA LYS A 581 3.32 -29.05 0.58
C LYS A 581 4.05 -28.20 -0.46
N VAL A 582 4.58 -27.05 -0.04
CA VAL A 582 5.48 -26.27 -0.90
C VAL A 582 6.73 -27.13 -1.22
N PRO A 583 7.05 -27.40 -2.49
CA PRO A 583 8.23 -28.19 -2.84
C PRO A 583 9.54 -27.48 -2.45
N GLU A 584 10.61 -28.27 -2.35
CA GLU A 584 11.96 -27.74 -2.07
C GLU A 584 12.67 -27.31 -3.38
N PRO A 585 13.45 -26.21 -3.37
CA PRO A 585 14.21 -25.76 -4.54
C PRO A 585 15.21 -26.81 -5.05
N ARG A 586 15.31 -26.99 -6.37
CA ARG A 586 16.19 -27.99 -7.00
C ARG A 586 17.51 -27.37 -7.47
N ALA A 587 18.64 -27.90 -7.00
CA ALA A 587 19.98 -27.41 -7.36
C ALA A 587 20.27 -27.50 -8.87
N THR A 588 19.73 -28.52 -9.54
CA THR A 588 19.87 -28.73 -10.99
C THR A 588 19.25 -27.61 -11.81
N GLU A 589 18.16 -27.01 -11.31
CA GLU A 589 17.45 -25.93 -12.01
C GLU A 589 18.14 -24.58 -11.78
N LEU A 590 18.74 -24.37 -10.60
CA LEU A 590 19.60 -23.21 -10.32
C LEU A 590 20.84 -23.20 -11.24
N ALA A 591 21.42 -24.36 -11.51
CA ALA A 591 22.61 -24.50 -12.35
C ALA A 591 22.36 -24.32 -13.85
N ARG A 592 21.10 -24.13 -14.30
CA ARG A 592 20.81 -23.84 -15.71
C ARG A 592 21.44 -22.50 -16.13
N PRO A 593 22.02 -22.38 -17.34
CA PRO A 593 22.79 -21.20 -17.73
C PRO A 593 22.05 -19.87 -17.51
N ALA A 594 20.81 -19.76 -18.00
CA ALA A 594 20.02 -18.54 -17.90
C ALA A 594 19.61 -18.17 -16.46
N MET A 595 19.46 -19.17 -15.58
CA MET A 595 19.12 -18.98 -14.17
C MET A 595 20.36 -18.65 -13.34
N ALA A 596 21.47 -19.35 -13.59
CA ALA A 596 22.75 -19.10 -12.95
C ALA A 596 23.31 -17.71 -13.27
N GLU A 597 23.15 -17.24 -14.52
CA GLU A 597 23.52 -15.88 -14.92
C GLU A 597 22.68 -14.84 -14.18
N LEU A 598 21.35 -15.01 -14.17
CA LEU A 598 20.42 -14.11 -13.49
C LEU A 598 20.71 -14.00 -11.99
N LEU A 599 20.75 -15.15 -11.30
CA LEU A 599 20.89 -15.22 -9.84
C LEU A 599 22.33 -14.96 -9.37
N GLY A 600 23.32 -15.23 -10.24
CA GLY A 600 24.73 -14.96 -9.98
C GLY A 600 25.04 -13.49 -9.71
N ARG A 601 24.30 -12.57 -10.34
CA ARG A 601 24.34 -11.11 -10.07
C ARG A 601 24.02 -10.77 -8.61
N PHE A 602 23.17 -11.56 -7.97
CA PHE A 602 22.71 -11.35 -6.59
C PHE A 602 23.48 -12.18 -5.56
N GLY A 603 24.56 -12.85 -5.97
CA GLY A 603 25.35 -13.72 -5.09
C GLY A 603 24.65 -15.03 -4.73
N ILE A 604 23.66 -15.46 -5.53
CA ILE A 604 22.96 -16.74 -5.36
C ILE A 604 23.45 -17.71 -6.43
N ARG A 605 24.38 -18.61 -6.05
CA ARG A 605 25.03 -19.57 -6.96
C ARG A 605 24.78 -21.03 -6.61
N ASN A 606 24.18 -21.29 -5.45
CA ASN A 606 23.80 -22.64 -5.00
C ASN A 606 22.64 -22.57 -3.99
N LEU A 607 22.19 -23.74 -3.53
CA LEU A 607 21.07 -23.83 -2.60
C LEU A 607 21.38 -23.28 -1.21
N ASP A 608 22.63 -23.32 -0.73
CA ASP A 608 22.98 -22.69 0.55
C ASP A 608 22.86 -21.17 0.44
N ASP A 609 23.27 -20.58 -0.70
CA ASP A 609 23.08 -19.16 -0.95
C ASP A 609 21.60 -18.76 -0.92
N LEU A 610 20.74 -19.58 -1.51
CA LEU A 610 19.28 -19.40 -1.51
C LEU A 610 18.68 -19.61 -0.12
N ASN A 611 19.14 -20.60 0.63
CA ASN A 611 18.62 -20.94 1.96
C ASN A 611 18.88 -19.86 3.00
N VAL A 612 19.86 -18.97 2.78
CA VAL A 612 20.03 -17.78 3.62
C VAL A 612 18.76 -16.93 3.66
N HIS A 613 18.02 -16.88 2.56
CA HIS A 613 16.78 -16.12 2.42
C HIS A 613 15.58 -16.80 3.10
N ARG A 614 15.68 -18.08 3.48
CA ARG A 614 14.53 -18.81 4.03
C ARG A 614 14.22 -18.41 5.46
N VAL A 615 12.94 -18.12 5.72
CA VAL A 615 12.40 -17.82 7.06
C VAL A 615 11.78 -19.06 7.68
N GLY A 616 10.85 -19.73 7.01
CA GLY A 616 10.14 -20.86 7.61
C GLY A 616 8.90 -21.31 6.84
N SER A 617 8.44 -22.52 7.12
CA SER A 617 7.16 -23.05 6.62
C SER A 617 5.97 -22.66 7.50
N ARG A 618 4.76 -22.93 7.00
CA ARG A 618 3.51 -22.85 7.75
C ARG A 618 3.61 -23.52 9.12
N ARG A 619 4.27 -24.68 9.19
CA ARG A 619 4.39 -25.49 10.41
C ARG A 619 4.97 -24.71 11.59
N ILE A 620 5.94 -23.83 11.34
CA ILE A 620 6.57 -23.03 12.40
C ILE A 620 6.02 -21.60 12.49
N MET A 621 5.47 -21.07 11.40
CA MET A 621 5.03 -19.68 11.34
C MET A 621 3.56 -19.46 11.74
N ASP A 622 2.69 -20.46 11.62
CA ASP A 622 1.25 -20.28 11.90
C ASP A 622 0.99 -19.80 13.33
N ALA A 623 1.62 -20.46 14.32
CA ALA A 623 1.46 -20.08 15.73
C ALA A 623 1.88 -18.62 15.96
N TYR A 624 3.00 -18.20 15.36
CA TYR A 624 3.50 -16.84 15.49
C TYR A 624 2.51 -15.81 14.93
N PHE A 625 1.98 -16.02 13.72
CA PHE A 625 1.02 -15.07 13.13
C PHE A 625 -0.33 -15.05 13.86
N THR A 626 -0.86 -16.23 14.25
CA THR A 626 -2.10 -16.31 15.03
C THR A 626 -1.98 -15.62 16.40
N SER A 627 -0.78 -15.55 16.98
CA SER A 627 -0.57 -14.89 18.28
C SER A 627 -0.87 -13.39 18.30
N PHE A 628 -0.90 -12.74 17.13
CA PHE A 628 -1.27 -11.32 17.01
C PHE A 628 -2.78 -11.08 17.09
N GLY A 629 -3.61 -12.14 17.03
CA GLY A 629 -5.07 -12.02 17.12
C GLY A 629 -5.68 -11.15 16.01
N ALA A 630 -5.04 -11.13 14.84
CA ALA A 630 -5.45 -10.29 13.73
C ALA A 630 -6.66 -10.89 13.01
N GLU A 631 -7.64 -10.05 12.67
CA GLU A 631 -8.72 -10.45 11.78
C GLU A 631 -8.21 -10.64 10.35
N PRO A 632 -8.67 -11.67 9.62
CA PRO A 632 -8.26 -11.88 8.23
C PRO A 632 -8.75 -10.75 7.35
N ASN A 633 -7.86 -10.19 6.52
CA ASN A 633 -8.24 -9.16 5.56
C ASN A 633 -9.26 -9.71 4.55
N SER A 634 -10.36 -8.99 4.34
CA SER A 634 -11.43 -9.37 3.42
C SER A 634 -11.89 -8.17 2.59
N ASP A 635 -12.45 -8.40 1.41
CA ASP A 635 -13.13 -7.36 0.63
C ASP A 635 -14.35 -6.78 1.40
N PHE A 636 -14.90 -7.51 2.37
CA PHE A 636 -16.03 -7.07 3.22
C PHE A 636 -15.57 -6.38 4.51
N PHE A 637 -14.45 -6.80 5.07
CA PHE A 637 -13.81 -6.20 6.25
C PHE A 637 -12.36 -5.85 5.88
N PRO A 638 -12.13 -4.70 5.23
CA PRO A 638 -10.85 -4.38 4.60
C PRO A 638 -9.83 -3.83 5.61
N VAL A 639 -9.49 -4.65 6.61
CA VAL A 639 -8.61 -4.29 7.74
C VAL A 639 -7.29 -3.69 7.26
N VAL A 640 -6.70 -4.24 6.20
CA VAL A 640 -5.43 -3.75 5.63
C VAL A 640 -5.59 -2.39 5.00
N ASP A 641 -6.62 -2.16 4.17
CA ASP A 641 -6.84 -0.88 3.48
C ASP A 641 -6.99 0.29 4.49
N ILE A 642 -7.80 0.05 5.52
CA ILE A 642 -8.12 1.02 6.56
C ILE A 642 -6.87 1.39 7.38
N ASN A 643 -6.11 0.38 7.80
CA ASN A 643 -5.05 0.58 8.79
C ASN A 643 -3.65 0.76 8.18
N ALA A 644 -3.41 0.38 6.92
CA ALA A 644 -2.08 0.48 6.32
C ALA A 644 -1.64 1.95 6.13
N SER A 645 -2.57 2.86 5.83
CA SER A 645 -2.29 4.30 5.75
C SER A 645 -1.84 4.89 7.09
N LYS A 646 -2.48 4.46 8.19
CA LYS A 646 -2.07 4.77 9.57
C LYS A 646 -0.71 4.16 9.88
N ALA A 647 -0.47 2.87 9.57
CA ALA A 647 0.82 2.22 9.79
C ALA A 647 1.98 2.91 9.06
N ARG A 648 1.74 3.39 7.82
CA ARG A 648 2.68 4.22 7.06
C ARG A 648 3.02 5.51 7.79
N PHE A 649 2.01 6.29 8.20
CA PHE A 649 2.23 7.54 8.93
C PHE A 649 3.00 7.31 10.24
N MET A 650 2.66 6.25 10.96
CA MET A 650 3.30 5.83 12.21
C MET A 650 4.72 5.28 12.02
N ARG A 651 5.18 5.12 10.77
CA ARG A 651 6.46 4.48 10.41
C ARG A 651 6.59 3.08 11.00
N GLY A 652 5.48 2.34 11.04
CA GLY A 652 5.43 0.98 11.55
C GLY A 652 6.37 0.05 10.79
N ARG A 653 6.81 -1.02 11.46
CA ARG A 653 7.62 -2.08 10.86
C ARG A 653 7.13 -3.45 11.31
N ALA A 654 7.07 -4.41 10.39
CA ALA A 654 6.80 -5.82 10.64
C ALA A 654 8.09 -6.67 10.62
N ASN A 655 9.22 -6.08 10.99
CA ASN A 655 10.54 -6.73 10.93
C ASN A 655 10.74 -7.85 11.96
N GLY A 656 9.80 -8.07 12.89
CA GLY A 656 9.85 -9.19 13.83
C GLY A 656 10.06 -10.54 13.14
N THR A 657 9.42 -10.75 11.99
CA THR A 657 9.60 -11.95 11.15
C THR A 657 11.05 -12.10 10.66
N ALA A 658 11.68 -11.01 10.22
CA ALA A 658 13.09 -11.02 9.82
C ALA A 658 14.03 -11.20 11.03
N GLN A 659 13.68 -10.58 12.17
CA GLN A 659 14.42 -10.71 13.42
C GLN A 659 14.42 -12.13 13.99
N LEU A 660 13.41 -12.96 13.71
CA LEU A 660 13.41 -14.38 14.09
C LEU A 660 14.55 -15.16 13.43
N VAL A 661 14.92 -14.80 12.20
CA VAL A 661 15.99 -15.46 11.44
C VAL A 661 17.37 -15.00 11.91
N GLU A 662 17.47 -13.76 12.39
CA GLU A 662 18.68 -13.17 12.96
C GLU A 662 18.80 -13.37 14.48
N ALA A 663 17.80 -14.01 15.11
CA ALA A 663 17.76 -14.22 16.54
C ALA A 663 19.01 -14.98 16.99
N PRO A 664 19.63 -14.63 18.12
CA PRO A 664 20.89 -15.25 18.58
C PRO A 664 20.69 -16.65 19.19
N ILE A 665 19.69 -17.39 18.71
CA ILE A 665 19.43 -18.81 18.96
C ILE A 665 19.10 -19.48 17.62
N PRO A 666 19.43 -20.76 17.41
CA PRO A 666 19.14 -21.48 16.17
C PRO A 666 17.66 -21.87 16.06
N LEU A 667 16.75 -20.89 16.14
CA LEU A 667 15.31 -21.08 16.25
C LEU A 667 14.75 -21.90 15.08
N LEU A 668 15.15 -21.54 13.86
CA LEU A 668 14.68 -22.23 12.66
C LEU A 668 15.10 -23.69 12.67
N ASP A 669 16.38 -23.98 12.89
CA ASP A 669 16.91 -25.36 12.85
C ASP A 669 16.39 -26.23 14.01
N LEU A 670 16.10 -25.63 15.16
CA LEU A 670 15.50 -26.31 16.31
C LEU A 670 14.05 -26.73 16.03
N PHE A 671 13.28 -25.89 15.36
CA PHE A 671 11.86 -26.14 15.08
C PHE A 671 11.65 -26.78 13.70
N GLU A 672 12.56 -26.59 12.75
CA GLU A 672 12.53 -27.00 11.34
C GLU A 672 13.95 -27.29 10.82
N SER A 673 14.36 -28.56 10.91
CA SER A 673 15.69 -28.98 10.52
C SER A 673 15.92 -28.99 9.01
N GLY A 674 17.18 -28.78 8.62
CA GLY A 674 17.65 -29.04 7.25
C GLY A 674 17.76 -27.82 6.33
N HIS A 675 17.54 -26.60 6.85
CA HIS A 675 17.54 -25.38 6.04
C HIS A 675 18.62 -24.37 6.43
N LEU A 676 19.51 -24.68 7.39
CA LEU A 676 20.67 -23.84 7.66
C LEU A 676 21.72 -23.99 6.55
N PRO A 677 22.24 -22.87 6.01
CA PRO A 677 23.26 -22.92 4.97
C PRO A 677 24.61 -23.38 5.53
N HIS A 678 25.35 -24.18 4.75
CA HIS A 678 26.73 -24.51 5.06
C HIS A 678 27.66 -23.37 4.67
N ALA A 679 28.39 -22.81 5.63
CA ALA A 679 29.21 -21.62 5.42
C ALA A 679 30.30 -21.81 4.36
N ARG A 680 30.87 -23.02 4.22
CA ARG A 680 31.89 -23.34 3.21
C ARG A 680 31.36 -23.32 1.77
N ARG A 681 30.04 -23.50 1.61
CA ARG A 681 29.37 -23.51 0.32
C ARG A 681 28.77 -22.15 -0.01
N LEU A 682 28.77 -21.19 0.91
CA LEU A 682 28.33 -19.83 0.62
C LEU A 682 29.30 -19.16 -0.34
N THR A 683 28.75 -18.51 -1.37
CA THR A 683 29.53 -17.67 -2.27
C THR A 683 30.15 -16.50 -1.48
N PRO A 684 31.49 -16.34 -1.50
CA PRO A 684 32.17 -15.24 -0.82
C PRO A 684 31.88 -13.87 -1.45
N GLY A 685 31.88 -12.81 -0.64
CA GLY A 685 31.72 -11.42 -1.08
C GLY A 685 30.53 -10.69 -0.42
N ASN A 686 30.45 -9.38 -0.62
CA ASN A 686 29.27 -8.60 -0.24
C ASN A 686 28.08 -9.02 -1.09
N ARG A 687 26.93 -9.28 -0.45
CA ARG A 687 25.67 -9.54 -1.18
C ARG A 687 24.81 -8.29 -1.25
N PRO A 688 24.22 -7.99 -2.40
CA PRO A 688 23.24 -6.93 -2.53
C PRO A 688 21.99 -7.21 -1.69
N GLY A 689 21.28 -6.15 -1.28
CA GLY A 689 20.04 -6.26 -0.50
C GLY A 689 20.20 -6.40 1.02
N GLY A 690 21.42 -6.27 1.57
CA GLY A 690 21.61 -6.04 3.02
C GLY A 690 21.30 -7.22 3.94
N LEU A 691 21.19 -8.45 3.42
CA LEU A 691 20.84 -9.63 4.20
C LEU A 691 21.94 -9.99 5.22
N ARG A 692 21.83 -9.51 6.46
CA ARG A 692 22.87 -9.60 7.49
C ARG A 692 23.25 -11.04 7.85
N ARG A 693 22.33 -11.99 7.65
CA ARG A 693 22.56 -13.42 7.89
C ARG A 693 23.75 -13.97 7.10
N VAL A 694 24.03 -13.46 5.90
CA VAL A 694 25.22 -13.85 5.12
C VAL A 694 26.49 -13.46 5.88
N LEU A 695 26.57 -12.22 6.32
CA LEU A 695 27.69 -11.69 7.10
C LEU A 695 27.88 -12.49 8.39
N PHE A 696 26.80 -12.75 9.13
CA PHE A 696 26.86 -13.51 10.37
C PHE A 696 27.30 -14.96 10.17
N THR A 697 26.88 -15.60 9.07
CA THR A 697 27.32 -16.97 8.74
C THR A 697 28.81 -17.01 8.41
N ALA A 698 29.32 -16.03 7.66
CA ALA A 698 30.75 -15.89 7.38
C ALA A 698 31.56 -15.66 8.67
N GLN A 699 31.10 -14.76 9.54
CA GLN A 699 31.73 -14.49 10.83
C GLN A 699 31.73 -15.72 11.75
N ALA A 700 30.62 -16.45 11.81
CA ALA A 700 30.51 -17.69 12.58
C ALA A 700 31.53 -18.73 12.11
N LYS A 701 31.73 -18.83 10.79
CA LYS A 701 32.71 -19.75 10.21
C LYS A 701 34.15 -19.38 10.57
N VAL A 702 34.51 -18.10 10.46
CA VAL A 702 35.83 -17.60 10.86
C VAL A 702 36.08 -17.91 12.34
N ALA A 703 35.09 -17.64 13.20
CA ALA A 703 35.19 -17.93 14.63
C ALA A 703 35.37 -19.43 14.91
N SER A 704 34.58 -20.29 14.26
CA SER A 704 34.68 -21.74 14.36
C SER A 704 36.04 -22.26 13.90
N ASP A 705 36.53 -21.81 12.74
CA ASP A 705 37.82 -22.24 12.20
C ASP A 705 39.00 -21.85 13.08
N TYR A 706 38.96 -20.64 13.64
CA TYR A 706 40.00 -20.20 14.55
C TYR A 706 39.97 -20.99 15.86
N LEU A 707 38.79 -21.23 16.45
CA LEU A 707 38.67 -22.06 17.64
C LEU A 707 39.13 -23.50 17.38
N LEU A 708 38.82 -24.09 16.22
CA LEU A 708 39.24 -25.45 15.91
C LEU A 708 40.73 -25.54 15.55
N HIS A 709 41.24 -24.66 14.69
CA HIS A 709 42.53 -24.85 14.02
C HIS A 709 43.58 -23.78 14.32
N GLY A 710 43.21 -22.63 14.88
CA GLY A 710 44.14 -21.57 15.28
C GLY A 710 44.71 -20.78 14.10
N ARG A 711 44.06 -20.80 12.94
CA ARG A 711 44.51 -20.07 11.74
C ARG A 711 44.27 -18.57 11.91
N ALA A 712 45.30 -17.83 12.32
CA ALA A 712 45.20 -16.39 12.60
C ALA A 712 44.97 -15.52 11.36
N GLU A 713 45.36 -16.00 10.18
CA GLU A 713 45.21 -15.31 8.89
C GLU A 713 43.75 -14.99 8.54
N SER A 714 42.76 -15.70 9.12
CA SER A 714 41.33 -15.47 8.90
C SER A 714 40.69 -14.41 9.82
N LEU A 715 41.40 -13.93 10.85
CA LEU A 715 40.86 -12.97 11.82
C LEU A 715 40.88 -11.51 11.33
N ALA A 716 41.73 -11.20 10.34
CA ALA A 716 41.88 -9.85 9.83
C ALA A 716 40.72 -9.49 8.87
N GLY A 717 39.86 -8.54 9.28
CA GLY A 717 38.91 -7.86 8.39
C GLY A 717 37.46 -8.37 8.36
N THR A 718 37.16 -9.56 8.91
CA THR A 718 35.79 -10.14 8.82
C THR A 718 34.99 -10.08 10.13
N LEU A 719 35.63 -10.18 11.29
CA LEU A 719 34.95 -10.18 12.60
C LEU A 719 34.69 -8.75 13.08
N ARG A 720 33.43 -8.44 13.45
CA ARG A 720 33.08 -7.19 14.15
C ARG A 720 33.51 -7.19 15.63
N ASN A 721 33.68 -8.39 16.22
CA ASN A 721 34.08 -8.58 17.61
C ASN A 721 35.60 -8.59 17.73
N PRO A 722 36.18 -8.15 18.87
CA PRO A 722 37.63 -8.05 18.98
C PRO A 722 38.24 -9.45 18.86
N ALA A 723 39.06 -9.65 17.82
CA ALA A 723 39.83 -10.87 17.61
C ALA A 723 40.57 -11.33 18.89
N GLY A 724 40.91 -10.39 19.78
CA GLY A 724 41.45 -10.64 21.11
C GLY A 724 40.55 -11.50 22.01
N ALA A 725 39.24 -11.26 22.07
CA ALA A 725 38.32 -12.06 22.89
C ALA A 725 38.25 -13.51 22.41
N LEU A 726 38.25 -13.72 21.09
CA LEU A 726 38.29 -15.04 20.48
C LEU A 726 39.64 -15.75 20.72
N ALA A 727 40.74 -15.01 20.67
CA ALA A 727 42.08 -15.50 21.00
C ALA A 727 42.19 -15.91 22.47
N MET A 728 41.66 -15.10 23.39
CA MET A 728 41.58 -15.41 24.82
C MET A 728 40.74 -16.66 25.06
N LEU A 729 39.60 -16.78 24.38
CA LEU A 729 38.72 -17.94 24.50
C LEU A 729 39.43 -19.24 24.08
N ARG A 730 40.14 -19.22 22.95
CA ARG A 730 40.95 -20.35 22.49
C ARG A 730 42.07 -20.68 23.48
N ALA A 731 42.80 -19.67 23.94
CA ALA A 731 43.89 -19.82 24.89
C ALA A 731 43.42 -20.45 26.21
N ALA A 732 42.21 -20.12 26.66
CA ALA A 732 41.61 -20.63 27.88
C ALA A 732 41.00 -22.04 27.71
N LEU A 733 40.17 -22.25 26.67
CA LEU A 733 39.38 -23.48 26.52
C LEU A 733 40.11 -24.61 25.82
N ILE A 734 41.08 -24.30 24.95
CA ILE A 734 41.67 -25.29 24.03
C ILE A 734 43.18 -25.45 24.26
N GLU A 735 43.91 -24.36 24.49
CA GLU A 735 45.39 -24.39 24.60
C GLU A 735 45.89 -24.39 26.05
N CYS A 736 45.01 -24.14 27.01
CA CYS A 736 45.30 -24.07 28.45
C CYS A 736 46.43 -23.07 28.80
N ARG A 737 46.59 -22.01 28.01
CA ARG A 737 47.64 -20.99 28.15
C ARG A 737 47.29 -19.89 29.15
N VAL A 738 45.99 -19.65 29.36
CA VAL A 738 45.49 -18.57 30.22
C VAL A 738 44.39 -19.11 31.12
N VAL A 739 44.34 -18.63 32.36
CA VAL A 739 43.21 -18.81 33.27
C VAL A 739 42.46 -17.48 33.30
N LEU A 740 41.18 -17.51 32.92
CA LEU A 740 40.35 -16.31 32.91
C LEU A 740 39.75 -16.08 34.30
N PRO A 741 39.50 -14.81 34.69
CA PRO A 741 38.75 -14.52 35.90
C PRO A 741 37.35 -15.14 35.87
N GLU A 742 36.78 -15.39 37.05
CA GLU A 742 35.46 -16.01 37.22
C GLU A 742 34.39 -15.29 36.36
N GLY A 743 33.65 -16.07 35.58
CA GLY A 743 32.57 -15.59 34.71
C GLY A 743 32.99 -14.88 33.41
N VAL A 744 34.27 -14.56 33.23
CA VAL A 744 34.77 -13.95 31.99
C VAL A 744 34.73 -14.96 30.84
N ALA A 745 35.04 -16.24 31.11
CA ALA A 745 34.96 -17.28 30.08
C ALA A 745 33.50 -17.51 29.67
N ALA A 746 32.55 -17.58 30.60
CA ALA A 746 31.12 -17.66 30.33
C ALA A 746 30.61 -16.50 29.45
N ALA A 747 30.95 -15.25 29.77
CA ALA A 747 30.54 -14.10 28.98
C ALA A 747 31.10 -14.16 27.54
N THR A 748 32.38 -14.50 27.41
CA THR A 748 33.07 -14.61 26.12
C THR A 748 32.53 -15.80 25.29
N MET A 749 32.28 -16.94 25.93
CA MET A 749 31.61 -18.09 25.30
C MET A 749 30.24 -17.71 24.78
N GLY A 750 29.44 -16.99 25.57
CA GLY A 750 28.10 -16.54 25.19
C GLY A 750 28.09 -15.70 23.92
N GLU A 751 29.04 -14.78 23.78
CA GLU A 751 29.21 -13.97 22.58
C GLU A 751 29.42 -14.82 21.31
N PHE A 752 30.41 -15.72 21.33
CA PHE A 752 30.71 -16.55 20.17
C PHE A 752 29.74 -17.70 19.96
N ALA A 753 29.11 -18.21 21.01
CA ALA A 753 28.06 -19.23 20.88
C ALA A 753 26.81 -18.70 20.21
N ARG A 754 26.38 -17.47 20.52
CA ARG A 754 25.26 -16.81 19.83
C ARG A 754 25.50 -16.61 18.34
N LEU A 755 26.77 -16.54 17.92
CA LEU A 755 27.18 -16.48 16.52
C LEU A 755 27.31 -17.89 15.91
N ILE A 756 28.15 -18.75 16.49
CA ILE A 756 28.48 -20.09 16.00
C ILE A 756 27.24 -20.99 15.99
N ASN A 757 26.52 -21.07 17.11
CA ASN A 757 25.41 -22.01 17.24
C ASN A 757 24.22 -21.62 16.39
N THR A 758 24.01 -20.32 16.17
CA THR A 758 22.87 -19.79 15.41
C THR A 758 23.07 -19.96 13.91
N PHE A 759 24.26 -19.62 13.41
CA PHE A 759 24.49 -19.46 11.98
C PHE A 759 25.26 -20.61 11.33
N LEU A 760 25.76 -21.59 12.10
CA LEU A 760 26.34 -22.81 11.54
C LEU A 760 25.43 -24.04 11.74
N PRO A 761 25.47 -25.00 10.80
CA PRO A 761 24.85 -26.31 10.98
C PRO A 761 25.35 -27.02 12.25
N SER A 762 24.50 -27.90 12.81
CA SER A 762 24.77 -28.65 14.05
C SER A 762 26.14 -29.36 14.06
N GLU A 763 26.54 -29.95 12.93
CA GLU A 763 27.84 -30.62 12.78
C GLU A 763 29.03 -29.64 12.97
N GLU A 764 29.01 -28.50 12.29
CA GLU A 764 30.09 -27.50 12.33
C GLU A 764 30.14 -26.77 13.68
N ALA A 765 28.98 -26.43 14.25
CA ALA A 765 28.91 -25.81 15.57
C ALA A 765 29.32 -26.81 16.67
N GLY A 766 28.82 -28.05 16.60
CA GLY A 766 29.09 -29.11 17.56
C GLY A 766 30.56 -29.45 17.68
N ALA A 767 31.31 -29.45 16.58
CA ALA A 767 32.75 -29.71 16.57
C ALA A 767 33.54 -28.75 17.49
N VAL A 768 33.17 -27.47 17.53
CA VAL A 768 33.83 -26.45 18.37
C VAL A 768 33.68 -26.80 19.85
N TRP A 769 32.45 -27.03 20.29
CA TRP A 769 32.15 -27.25 21.70
C TRP A 769 32.53 -28.65 22.18
N ALA A 770 32.46 -29.64 21.30
CA ALA A 770 32.98 -30.98 21.58
C ALA A 770 34.50 -30.94 21.85
N LYS A 771 35.26 -30.18 21.06
CA LYS A 771 36.70 -29.98 21.29
C LYS A 771 36.98 -29.30 22.62
N ALA A 772 36.23 -28.27 22.97
CA ALA A 772 36.37 -27.59 24.26
C ALA A 772 36.01 -28.51 25.45
N LEU A 773 34.98 -29.35 25.32
CA LEU A 773 34.58 -30.31 26.36
C LEU A 773 35.55 -31.48 26.56
N ALA A 774 36.23 -31.90 25.50
CA ALA A 774 37.26 -32.95 25.52
C ALA A 774 38.65 -32.43 25.92
N SER A 775 38.83 -31.10 25.94
CA SER A 775 40.09 -30.45 26.28
C SER A 775 40.49 -30.67 27.75
N PRO A 776 41.78 -30.91 28.06
CA PRO A 776 42.28 -30.91 29.43
C PRO A 776 42.03 -29.59 30.17
N CYS A 777 41.84 -28.48 29.46
CA CYS A 777 41.59 -27.17 30.08
C CYS A 777 40.26 -27.13 30.84
N ARG A 778 39.34 -28.05 30.53
CA ARG A 778 38.03 -28.15 31.19
C ARG A 778 38.15 -28.26 32.72
N SER A 779 39.19 -28.91 33.24
CA SER A 779 39.39 -29.02 34.69
C SER A 779 39.80 -27.71 35.36
N ARG A 780 40.15 -26.69 34.59
CA ARG A 780 40.54 -25.34 35.06
C ARG A 780 39.38 -24.34 35.03
N LEU A 781 38.23 -24.73 34.49
CA LEU A 781 37.04 -23.90 34.47
C LEU A 781 36.33 -23.99 35.83
N ASP A 782 35.81 -22.85 36.29
CA ASP A 782 34.93 -22.84 37.44
C ASP A 782 33.59 -23.53 37.13
N ALA A 783 32.77 -23.72 38.18
CA ALA A 783 31.50 -24.41 38.04
C ALA A 783 30.49 -23.64 37.15
N SER A 784 30.56 -22.31 37.09
CA SER A 784 29.71 -21.45 36.28
C SER A 784 30.06 -21.57 34.80
N ASP A 785 31.33 -21.40 34.46
CA ASP A 785 31.88 -21.56 33.13
C ASP A 785 31.59 -22.96 32.57
N LEU A 786 31.71 -24.00 33.39
CA LEU A 786 31.37 -25.37 32.97
C LEU A 786 29.88 -25.54 32.65
N ARG A 787 28.96 -24.87 33.38
CA ARG A 787 27.53 -24.88 33.06
C ARG A 787 27.26 -24.20 31.71
N TRP A 788 27.87 -23.05 31.46
CA TRP A 788 27.77 -22.34 30.19
C TRP A 788 28.33 -23.15 29.02
N LEU A 789 29.50 -23.77 29.19
CA LEU A 789 30.10 -24.65 28.18
C LEU A 789 29.16 -25.81 27.81
N ARG A 790 28.53 -26.44 28.80
CA ARG A 790 27.54 -27.50 28.59
C ARG A 790 26.28 -27.01 27.87
N LEU A 791 25.78 -25.82 28.24
CA LEU A 791 24.64 -25.20 27.55
C LEU A 791 24.97 -24.95 26.08
N HIS A 792 26.11 -24.32 25.78
CA HIS A 792 26.51 -24.04 24.40
C HIS A 792 26.72 -25.32 23.58
N ALA A 793 27.29 -26.37 24.17
CA ALA A 793 27.40 -27.68 23.53
C ALA A 793 26.05 -28.33 23.23
N ALA A 794 25.10 -28.28 24.18
CA ALA A 794 23.75 -28.81 23.98
C ALA A 794 22.99 -28.06 22.87
N VAL A 795 23.11 -26.73 22.84
CA VAL A 795 22.52 -25.88 21.79
C VAL A 795 23.15 -26.18 20.43
N ALA A 796 24.47 -26.33 20.37
CA ALA A 796 25.18 -26.68 19.15
C ALA A 796 24.74 -28.03 18.58
N ALA A 797 24.55 -29.04 19.46
CA ALA A 797 24.09 -30.37 19.08
C ALA A 797 22.60 -30.44 18.71
N ARG A 798 21.82 -29.37 18.93
CA ARG A 798 20.36 -29.30 18.73
C ARG A 798 19.58 -30.35 19.53
N GLU A 799 20.01 -30.65 20.75
CA GLU A 799 19.39 -31.67 21.59
C GLU A 799 18.41 -31.04 22.60
N PRO A 800 17.09 -31.05 22.37
CA PRO A 800 16.16 -30.23 23.14
C PRO A 800 16.17 -30.53 24.64
N GLN A 801 16.28 -31.80 25.01
CA GLN A 801 16.33 -32.23 26.40
C GLN A 801 17.56 -31.68 27.12
N ARG A 802 18.75 -31.87 26.53
CA ARG A 802 20.00 -31.34 27.12
C ARG A 802 20.01 -29.81 27.15
N ILE A 803 19.40 -29.15 26.17
CA ILE A 803 19.25 -27.69 26.16
C ILE A 803 18.43 -27.24 27.38
N ALA A 804 17.27 -27.86 27.63
CA ALA A 804 16.43 -27.51 28.77
C ALA A 804 17.14 -27.74 30.12
N GLU A 805 17.77 -28.91 30.30
CA GLU A 805 18.50 -29.27 31.52
C GLU A 805 19.69 -28.32 31.77
N ALA A 806 20.48 -28.02 30.73
CA ALA A 806 21.63 -27.12 30.85
C ALA A 806 21.21 -25.66 31.09
N ALA A 807 20.10 -25.21 30.47
CA ALA A 807 19.58 -23.86 30.67
C ALA A 807 19.06 -23.66 32.11
N ASP A 808 18.34 -24.64 32.65
CA ASP A 808 17.91 -24.63 34.06
C ASP A 808 19.11 -24.60 35.01
N ALA A 809 20.16 -25.39 34.73
CA ALA A 809 21.36 -25.39 35.53
C ALA A 809 22.05 -24.02 35.54
N VAL A 810 22.11 -23.32 34.41
CA VAL A 810 22.67 -21.96 34.32
C VAL A 810 21.84 -20.96 35.13
N LEU A 811 20.50 -21.01 35.03
CA LEU A 811 19.60 -20.11 35.78
C LEU A 811 19.67 -20.35 37.29
N ALA A 812 19.73 -21.60 37.74
CA ALA A 812 19.82 -21.95 39.15
C ALA A 812 21.21 -21.66 39.75
N GLY A 813 22.27 -21.87 38.98
CA GLY A 813 23.66 -21.74 39.43
C GLY A 813 24.26 -20.34 39.26
N THR A 814 23.55 -19.38 38.65
CA THR A 814 24.08 -18.03 38.35
C THR A 814 23.05 -16.97 38.74
N PRO A 815 23.02 -16.52 40.00
CA PRO A 815 21.96 -15.63 40.49
C PRO A 815 21.90 -14.28 39.74
N GLN A 816 23.08 -13.73 39.40
CA GLN A 816 23.26 -12.43 38.76
C GLN A 816 23.60 -12.60 37.27
N LEU A 817 22.57 -12.77 36.44
CA LEU A 817 22.70 -12.72 34.99
C LEU A 817 22.37 -11.32 34.47
N SER A 818 23.11 -10.86 33.45
CA SER A 818 22.70 -9.70 32.66
C SER A 818 21.34 -9.96 32.00
N ALA A 819 20.61 -8.89 31.66
CA ALA A 819 19.30 -9.02 31.04
C ALA A 819 19.36 -9.81 29.71
N GLU A 820 20.38 -9.55 28.89
CA GLU A 820 20.61 -10.24 27.62
C GLU A 820 20.99 -11.72 27.81
N ALA A 821 21.88 -12.04 28.76
CA ALA A 821 22.23 -13.42 29.07
C ALA A 821 21.02 -14.20 29.60
N ARG A 822 20.21 -13.56 30.45
CA ARG A 822 18.96 -14.14 30.95
C ARG A 822 17.96 -14.36 29.81
N ALA A 823 17.81 -13.42 28.88
CA ALA A 823 16.94 -13.57 27.72
C ALA A 823 17.36 -14.76 26.85
N TYR A 824 18.65 -14.89 26.56
CA TYR A 824 19.22 -16.03 25.84
C TYR A 824 18.92 -17.37 26.53
N VAL A 825 19.23 -17.50 27.83
CA VAL A 825 19.03 -18.76 28.55
C VAL A 825 17.54 -19.11 28.70
N VAL A 826 16.68 -18.14 29.02
CA VAL A 826 15.24 -18.38 29.15
C VAL A 826 14.63 -18.76 27.79
N SER A 827 15.05 -18.13 26.69
CA SER A 827 14.56 -18.50 25.35
C SER A 827 14.92 -19.94 24.97
N LEU A 828 16.14 -20.39 25.30
CA LEU A 828 16.60 -21.75 25.08
C LEU A 828 15.87 -22.76 25.98
N LEU A 829 15.66 -22.41 27.25
CA LEU A 829 14.87 -23.23 28.17
C LEU A 829 13.44 -23.41 27.63
N MET A 830 12.80 -22.33 27.19
CA MET A 830 11.48 -22.40 26.57
C MET A 830 11.50 -23.30 25.32
N ALA A 831 12.41 -23.07 24.39
CA ALA A 831 12.53 -23.87 23.16
C ALA A 831 12.74 -25.36 23.48
N GLY A 832 13.66 -25.69 24.37
CA GLY A 832 13.91 -27.06 24.81
C GLY A 832 12.67 -27.69 25.46
N ARG A 833 11.97 -26.99 26.33
CA ARG A 833 10.73 -27.49 26.98
C ARG A 833 9.59 -27.67 25.96
N ILE A 834 9.40 -26.75 25.02
CA ILE A 834 8.40 -26.87 23.95
C ILE A 834 8.66 -28.11 23.10
N LEU A 835 9.90 -28.28 22.64
CA LEU A 835 10.30 -29.41 21.78
C LEU A 835 10.31 -30.77 22.49
N ASN A 836 10.33 -30.78 23.83
CA ASN A 836 10.13 -31.98 24.65
C ASN A 836 8.67 -32.17 25.09
N SER A 837 7.70 -31.54 24.42
CA SER A 837 6.27 -31.64 24.75
C SER A 837 5.92 -31.18 26.17
N GLN A 838 6.63 -30.18 26.69
CA GLN A 838 6.40 -29.57 28.01
C GLN A 838 6.05 -28.07 27.93
N PRO A 839 5.02 -27.67 27.15
CA PRO A 839 4.69 -26.26 26.91
C PRO A 839 4.30 -25.48 28.18
N ALA A 840 3.63 -26.12 29.15
CA ALA A 840 3.26 -25.47 30.40
C ALA A 840 4.49 -25.07 31.24
N LEU A 841 5.53 -25.90 31.24
CA LEU A 841 6.80 -25.58 31.91
C LEU A 841 7.55 -24.46 31.19
N ALA A 842 7.49 -24.40 29.85
CA ALA A 842 8.04 -23.30 29.07
C ALA A 842 7.40 -21.95 29.46
N LEU A 843 6.06 -21.88 29.53
CA LEU A 843 5.36 -20.67 29.95
C LEU A 843 5.65 -20.29 31.40
N LYS A 844 5.74 -21.28 32.30
CA LYS A 844 6.11 -21.05 33.70
C LYS A 844 7.51 -20.43 33.81
N ALA A 845 8.48 -20.93 33.03
CA ALA A 845 9.83 -20.38 32.98
C ALA A 845 9.83 -18.92 32.47
N PHE A 846 9.08 -18.62 31.42
CA PHE A 846 8.92 -17.25 30.93
C PHE A 846 8.32 -16.32 31.99
N GLN A 847 7.24 -16.73 32.63
CA GLN A 847 6.55 -15.95 33.66
C GLN A 847 7.45 -15.65 34.86
N ALA A 848 8.24 -16.64 35.31
CA ALA A 848 9.17 -16.49 36.42
C ALA A 848 10.24 -15.43 36.16
N HIS A 849 10.61 -15.19 34.89
CA HIS A 849 11.64 -14.23 34.51
C HIS A 849 11.13 -12.98 33.80
N ARG A 850 9.83 -12.86 33.53
CA ARG A 850 9.23 -11.77 32.74
C ARG A 850 9.64 -10.37 33.21
N GLY A 851 9.75 -10.15 34.52
CA GLY A 851 10.18 -8.86 35.09
C GLY A 851 11.61 -8.48 34.66
N ALA A 852 12.53 -9.44 34.66
CA ALA A 852 13.93 -9.24 34.28
C ALA A 852 14.15 -9.15 32.76
N LEU A 853 13.17 -9.60 31.96
CA LEU A 853 13.21 -9.53 30.49
C LEU A 853 12.68 -8.19 29.92
N LYS A 854 12.13 -7.30 30.76
CA LYS A 854 11.59 -6.01 30.29
C LYS A 854 12.63 -5.10 29.62
N GLY A 855 13.92 -5.29 29.93
CA GLY A 855 15.03 -4.49 29.39
C GLY A 855 15.58 -4.95 28.04
N THR A 856 15.01 -5.98 27.42
CA THR A 856 15.53 -6.61 26.18
C THR A 856 14.48 -6.63 25.05
N PRO A 857 14.05 -5.47 24.53
CA PRO A 857 12.97 -5.39 23.53
C PRO A 857 13.30 -6.11 22.21
N GLU A 858 14.57 -6.26 21.86
CA GLU A 858 15.04 -6.98 20.68
C GLU A 858 14.73 -8.50 20.72
N TRP A 859 14.46 -9.04 21.91
CA TRP A 859 14.05 -10.44 22.10
C TRP A 859 12.54 -10.65 22.04
N GLN A 860 11.76 -9.57 21.94
CA GLN A 860 10.30 -9.64 21.92
C GLN A 860 9.76 -10.54 20.80
N PRO A 861 10.27 -10.53 19.56
CA PRO A 861 9.82 -11.46 18.52
C PRO A 861 10.06 -12.92 18.90
N VAL A 862 11.23 -13.24 19.47
CA VAL A 862 11.58 -14.59 19.91
C VAL A 862 10.64 -15.08 21.01
N PHE A 863 10.39 -14.27 22.03
CA PHE A 863 9.46 -14.65 23.10
C PHE A 863 8.02 -14.73 22.62
N THR A 864 7.63 -13.90 21.65
CA THR A 864 6.31 -13.97 21.01
C THR A 864 6.17 -15.31 20.29
N PHE A 865 7.15 -15.68 19.48
CA PHE A 865 7.21 -16.98 18.79
C PHE A 865 7.14 -18.16 19.78
N LEU A 866 8.02 -18.19 20.78
CA LEU A 866 8.08 -19.30 21.74
C LEU A 866 6.82 -19.40 22.59
N SER A 867 6.25 -18.26 23.02
CA SER A 867 5.00 -18.25 23.77
C SER A 867 3.82 -18.75 22.93
N ALA A 868 3.78 -18.37 21.65
CA ALA A 868 2.75 -18.84 20.72
C ALA A 868 2.81 -20.36 20.53
N HIS A 869 4.01 -20.91 20.33
CA HIS A 869 4.24 -22.36 20.22
C HIS A 869 3.92 -23.11 21.52
N ALA A 870 4.12 -22.48 22.68
CA ALA A 870 3.73 -23.08 23.96
C ALA A 870 2.21 -23.02 24.22
N LEU A 871 1.52 -21.96 23.77
CA LEU A 871 0.07 -21.79 24.00
C LEU A 871 -0.79 -22.68 23.12
N GLY A 872 -0.40 -22.90 21.86
CA GLY A 872 -1.17 -23.69 20.89
C GLY A 872 -1.62 -25.06 21.42
N PRO A 873 -0.70 -25.92 21.88
CA PRO A 873 -1.04 -27.24 22.43
C PRO A 873 -1.93 -27.19 23.68
N ILE A 874 -1.83 -26.14 24.49
CA ILE A 874 -2.61 -25.98 25.73
C ILE A 874 -4.07 -25.61 25.41
N LEU A 875 -4.27 -24.77 24.39
CA LEU A 875 -5.59 -24.32 23.97
C LEU A 875 -6.31 -25.36 23.10
N GLY A 876 -5.58 -26.14 22.29
CA GLY A 876 -6.15 -27.22 21.48
C GLY A 876 -6.49 -28.52 22.24
N ALA A 877 -6.06 -28.64 23.50
CA ALA A 877 -6.41 -29.74 24.40
C ALA A 877 -7.64 -29.46 25.28
N LYS A 878 -8.24 -28.27 25.14
CA LYS A 878 -9.54 -27.88 25.70
C LYS A 878 -10.58 -27.85 24.59
#